data_AF-A0A947JA99-F1
#
_entry.id   AF-A0A947JA99-F1
#
_cell.length_a   1.000
_cell.length_b   1.000
_cell.length_c   1.000
_cell.angle_alpha   90.00
_cell.angle_beta   90.00
_cell.angle_gamma   90.00
#
_symmetry.space_group_name_H-M   'P 1'
#
loop_
_entity.id
_entity.type
_entity.pdbx_description
1 polymer ?
#
loop_
_entity_poly.entity_id
_entity_poly.type
_entity_poly.pdbx_seq_one_letter_code
_entity_poly.pdbx_strand_id
1 'polypeptide(L)'
;DYTDYLIEIEAQGISSNIISTQDHPFLVIKSDRCPYHKRNRYCIPGLHPNNNKPCKYCKTKQYSEPEWTAAQSITPGDFVLEPIIQSVPRCSIPDIIQKPARGRIKLSNYSIEDDFITGVAIGFYLSEGHATKYNVVFGSGKNEEHQRIALDDFCSRHSVHTHHKPVYREDGTGCIVSQANSVELCAWLRSQFGHLSNSKYIPDWVYSSSDELKLGIVSGYIEGDGCCFNGSLSATSTSLSLLTSIKAILAQFEIISSSGREDKKEQYTITISAQGGYKLRQLTNSYGRKISRTTDTNHQSGSVVHKGYILRRVKSVNKKDTKCKVYNLQVANTQTYNAYGIAVHNSDNFINFRMGNPYCVSPETLIETGKLDFKKAKDVIIQDELVTHKGNLISPIAIFDRLRTEDEKAYRVNIASLSGVDIVVSKEHPFLVCSNVGYQSRQPLRLIKRYEYANTILRVLKDFPNVKKKQISELTGLHPANVRVILDFMAKDRKITKDLFGNIRIMDKDEYDLYMIKNRFEWKNADKLVPGDYVVYPRPLANPEVLKDYNCPLLRILTLDRLSGFAMGLFLAEGSTDKNQIYLSLHQKEEETLLPIFNDWLVSIRQNPLKVYKDGRLYNGRSRKGIKCCRHNPSLAKVLRDVFGNNSHNKSIPDWVMDAPDEFVLGLIHGYLEGDGYDRVRHDGYGTTLILSFSSCNQQLLLHVGR
;
A
#
# COMPACT_ATOMS: atom_id res chain seq x y z
N ASP A 1 10.88 -8.19 26.30
CA ASP A 1 10.39 -6.92 26.87
C ASP A 1 11.17 -5.78 26.27
N TYR A 2 10.49 -4.68 25.96
CA TYR A 2 11.14 -3.44 25.56
C TYR A 2 11.75 -2.77 26.80
N THR A 3 12.96 -2.23 26.65
CA THR A 3 13.77 -1.73 27.79
C THR A 3 14.00 -0.23 27.77
N ASP A 4 13.72 0.45 26.65
CA ASP A 4 13.80 1.91 26.58
C ASP A 4 12.49 2.55 27.09
N TYR A 5 12.50 3.88 27.19
CA TYR A 5 11.34 4.65 27.63
C TYR A 5 10.24 4.65 26.55
N LEU A 6 9.00 4.65 27.00
CA LEU A 6 7.80 4.75 26.16
C LEU A 6 7.34 6.20 26.08
N ILE A 7 6.61 6.50 25.01
CA ILE A 7 5.91 7.77 24.85
C ILE A 7 4.43 7.54 25.12
N GLU A 8 3.87 8.30 26.06
CA GLU A 8 2.45 8.36 26.37
C GLU A 8 1.84 9.64 25.79
N ILE A 9 0.87 9.49 24.89
CA ILE A 9 0.20 10.59 24.21
C ILE A 9 -1.25 10.67 24.70
N GLU A 10 -1.61 11.82 25.28
CA GLU A 10 -3.00 12.14 25.61
C GLU A 10 -3.59 13.02 24.50
N ALA A 11 -4.66 12.55 23.85
CA ALA A 11 -5.37 13.28 22.81
C ALA A 11 -6.80 13.64 23.25
N GLN A 12 -7.27 14.82 22.87
CA GLN A 12 -8.61 15.31 23.20
C GLN A 12 -9.68 14.39 22.60
N GLY A 13 -10.60 13.92 23.44
CA GLY A 13 -11.76 13.13 23.01
C GLY A 13 -11.49 11.64 22.78
N ILE A 14 -10.33 11.14 23.21
CA ILE A 14 -9.98 9.72 23.27
C ILE A 14 -9.99 9.27 24.73
N SER A 15 -10.59 8.11 25.02
CA SER A 15 -10.82 7.60 26.38
C SER A 15 -9.59 6.97 27.05
N SER A 16 -8.50 6.76 26.31
CA SER A 16 -7.30 6.12 26.82
C SER A 16 -6.06 6.76 26.21
N ASN A 17 -5.02 6.93 27.02
CA ASN A 17 -3.74 7.40 26.55
C ASN A 17 -3.13 6.35 25.62
N ILE A 18 -2.51 6.81 24.54
CA ILE A 18 -1.83 5.91 23.61
C ILE A 18 -0.38 5.82 24.06
N ILE A 19 0.05 4.62 24.46
CA ILE A 19 1.41 4.35 24.90
C ILE A 19 2.10 3.58 23.78
N SER A 20 3.23 4.09 23.31
CA SER A 20 4.00 3.47 22.22
C SER A 20 5.51 3.62 22.40
N THR A 21 6.28 2.92 21.58
CA THR A 21 7.74 3.13 21.49
C THR A 21 8.03 4.51 20.90
N GLN A 22 9.20 5.07 21.21
CA GLN A 22 9.58 6.43 20.81
C GLN A 22 9.52 6.67 19.29
N ASP A 23 9.83 5.64 18.51
CA ASP A 23 9.91 5.69 17.04
C ASP A 23 8.60 5.28 16.36
N HIS A 24 7.56 4.91 17.13
CA HIS A 24 6.32 4.46 16.54
C HIS A 24 5.60 5.60 15.81
N PRO A 25 5.23 5.41 14.54
CA PRO A 25 4.63 6.45 13.72
C PRO A 25 3.14 6.66 13.98
N PHE A 26 2.75 7.93 14.05
CA PHE A 26 1.37 8.40 14.08
C PHE A 26 1.12 9.29 12.88
N LEU A 27 -0.08 9.25 12.31
CA LEU A 27 -0.47 10.22 11.31
C LEU A 27 -0.81 11.54 12.02
N VAL A 28 -0.06 12.59 11.73
CA VAL A 28 -0.07 13.86 12.48
C VAL A 28 -0.18 15.05 11.53
N ILE A 29 -0.91 16.08 11.96
CA ILE A 29 -0.82 17.43 11.41
C ILE A 29 -0.17 18.33 12.46
N LYS A 30 0.96 18.94 12.10
CA LYS A 30 1.69 19.85 12.97
C LYS A 30 0.93 21.14 13.22
N SER A 31 1.02 21.66 14.44
CA SER A 31 0.36 22.91 14.81
C SER A 31 1.22 23.80 15.70
N ASP A 32 1.35 25.05 15.29
CA ASP A 32 2.03 26.08 16.06
C ASP A 32 1.06 26.90 16.91
N ARG A 33 1.61 27.55 17.94
CA ARG A 33 0.90 28.57 18.70
C ARG A 33 0.62 29.78 17.81
N CYS A 34 -0.59 30.31 17.88
CA CYS A 34 -0.96 31.49 17.12
C CYS A 34 -0.36 32.76 17.79
N PRO A 35 0.56 33.48 17.13
CA PRO A 35 1.21 34.65 17.73
C PRO A 35 0.26 35.85 17.93
N TYR A 36 -0.92 35.83 17.32
CA TYR A 36 -1.88 36.95 17.32
C TYR A 36 -3.04 36.79 18.32
N HIS A 37 -3.15 35.65 19.02
CA HIS A 37 -4.19 35.45 20.02
C HIS A 37 -3.69 35.73 21.44
N LYS A 38 -4.30 36.71 22.13
CA LYS A 38 -4.03 37.07 23.54
C LYS A 38 -4.14 35.91 24.54
N ARG A 39 -4.74 34.77 24.16
CA ARG A 39 -4.99 33.60 25.01
C ARG A 39 -4.05 32.41 24.72
N ASN A 40 -2.94 32.60 24.02
CA ASN A 40 -1.94 31.54 23.77
C ASN A 40 -2.55 30.26 23.16
N ARG A 41 -3.44 30.43 22.17
CA ARG A 41 -4.19 29.31 21.55
C ARG A 41 -3.39 28.72 20.38
N TYR A 42 -3.40 27.40 20.27
CA TYR A 42 -2.88 26.67 19.10
C TYR A 42 -3.78 26.86 17.89
N CYS A 43 -3.19 26.98 16.70
CA CYS A 43 -3.94 27.03 15.46
C CYS A 43 -4.70 25.72 15.21
N ILE A 44 -5.84 25.81 14.53
CA ILE A 44 -6.53 24.65 13.97
C ILE A 44 -6.33 24.72 12.45
N PRO A 45 -5.93 23.63 11.78
CA PRO A 45 -5.88 23.56 10.32
C PRO A 45 -7.23 23.97 9.70
N GLY A 46 -7.22 24.90 8.75
CA GLY A 46 -8.40 25.30 7.97
C GLY A 46 -9.44 26.21 8.64
N LEU A 47 -9.52 26.36 9.98
CA LEU A 47 -10.56 27.16 10.64
C LEU A 47 -10.05 27.90 11.89
N HIS A 48 -10.41 29.17 12.06
CA HIS A 48 -10.10 29.93 13.25
C HIS A 48 -11.04 29.57 14.42
N PRO A 49 -10.51 29.32 15.63
CA PRO A 49 -11.24 28.80 16.79
C PRO A 49 -12.28 29.74 17.40
N ASN A 50 -12.63 30.84 16.73
CA ASN A 50 -13.69 31.77 17.16
C ASN A 50 -14.70 32.10 16.05
N ASN A 51 -14.40 31.86 14.77
CA ASN A 51 -15.27 32.33 13.68
C ASN A 51 -15.32 31.42 12.45
N ASN A 52 -14.71 30.22 12.48
CA ASN A 52 -14.73 29.28 11.36
C ASN A 52 -14.24 29.89 10.02
N LYS A 53 -13.43 30.94 10.07
CA LYS A 53 -12.76 31.53 8.90
C LYS A 53 -11.25 31.33 9.04
N PRO A 54 -10.45 31.31 7.97
CA PRO A 54 -8.99 31.35 8.11
C PRO A 54 -8.56 32.55 8.98
N CYS A 55 -7.53 32.38 9.80
CA CYS A 55 -7.10 33.45 10.70
C CYS A 55 -6.61 34.66 9.90
N LYS A 56 -7.30 35.80 10.05
CA LYS A 56 -7.02 37.04 9.30
C LYS A 56 -5.60 37.59 9.51
N TYR A 57 -4.96 37.25 10.64
CA TYR A 57 -3.65 37.78 11.05
C TYR A 57 -2.51 36.76 10.97
N CYS A 58 -2.83 35.46 10.99
CA CYS A 58 -1.83 34.40 11.03
C CYS A 58 -1.38 34.04 9.61
N LYS A 59 -0.17 34.48 9.22
CA LYS A 59 0.48 34.15 7.94
C LYS A 59 1.13 32.75 7.89
N THR A 60 0.99 31.93 8.94
CA THR A 60 1.52 30.55 8.94
C THR A 60 0.84 29.73 7.84
N LYS A 61 1.61 28.88 7.14
CA LYS A 61 1.10 27.98 6.10
C LYS A 61 -0.12 27.23 6.65
N GLN A 62 -1.31 27.56 6.16
CA GLN A 62 -2.57 27.09 6.76
C GLN A 62 -2.92 25.63 6.43
N TYR A 63 -2.02 24.89 5.78
CA TYR A 63 -2.16 23.47 5.49
C TYR A 63 -0.76 22.83 5.49
N SER A 64 -0.41 22.09 6.54
CA SER A 64 0.52 20.97 6.39
C SER A 64 -0.33 19.74 6.10
N GLU A 65 -0.03 19.04 5.02
CA GLU A 65 -0.64 17.74 4.76
C GLU A 65 -0.33 16.78 5.93
N PRO A 66 -1.20 15.79 6.21
CA PRO A 66 -0.90 14.77 7.21
C PRO A 66 0.44 14.08 6.90
N GLU A 67 1.27 13.93 7.93
CA GLU A 67 2.56 13.26 7.82
C GLU A 67 2.72 12.18 8.89
N TRP A 68 3.44 11.11 8.57
CA TRP A 68 3.80 10.09 9.56
C TRP A 68 4.92 10.63 10.44
N THR A 69 4.61 10.86 11.71
CA THR A 69 5.53 11.42 12.70
C THR A 69 5.80 10.39 13.80
N ALA A 70 7.09 10.17 14.12
CA ALA A 70 7.48 9.35 15.26
C ALA A 70 6.92 9.91 16.58
N ALA A 71 6.50 9.03 17.50
CA ALA A 71 5.87 9.41 18.76
C ALA A 71 6.67 10.47 19.54
N GLN A 72 7.99 10.34 19.60
CA GLN A 72 8.89 11.26 20.31
C GLN A 72 8.93 12.68 19.73
N SER A 73 8.55 12.84 18.45
CA SER A 73 8.55 14.12 17.75
C SER A 73 7.20 14.83 17.83
N ILE A 74 6.19 14.23 18.46
CA ILE A 74 4.86 14.81 18.64
C ILE A 74 4.89 15.77 19.83
N THR A 75 4.26 16.93 19.67
CA THR A 75 4.25 17.98 20.69
C THR A 75 2.82 18.35 21.09
N PRO A 76 2.60 18.84 22.33
CA PRO A 76 1.29 19.39 22.73
C PRO A 76 0.84 20.51 21.79
N GLY A 77 -0.36 20.38 21.24
CA GLY A 77 -0.91 21.28 20.24
C GLY A 77 -1.08 20.66 18.86
N ASP A 78 -0.20 19.71 18.49
CA ASP A 78 -0.30 18.90 17.27
C ASP A 78 -1.64 18.14 17.22
N PHE A 79 -2.04 17.68 16.04
CA PHE A 79 -3.23 16.88 15.86
C PHE A 79 -2.86 15.46 15.43
N VAL A 80 -3.29 14.46 16.20
CA VAL A 80 -3.31 13.08 15.74
C VAL A 80 -4.64 12.81 15.03
N LEU A 81 -4.61 11.97 13.99
CA LEU A 81 -5.75 11.80 13.10
C LEU A 81 -6.54 10.52 13.43
N GLU A 82 -7.84 10.69 13.65
CA GLU A 82 -8.81 9.60 13.72
C GLU A 82 -9.52 9.47 12.36
N PRO A 83 -9.25 8.43 11.55
CA PRO A 83 -9.88 8.28 10.24
C PRO A 83 -11.38 8.01 10.38
N ILE A 84 -12.16 8.63 9.51
CA ILE A 84 -13.58 8.34 9.33
C ILE A 84 -13.69 7.11 8.42
N ILE A 85 -14.39 6.07 8.88
CA ILE A 85 -14.58 4.84 8.12
C ILE A 85 -15.34 5.18 6.82
N GLN A 86 -14.66 5.03 5.68
CA GLN A 86 -15.27 5.23 4.36
C GLN A 86 -16.20 4.07 4.00
N SER A 87 -17.07 4.28 3.02
CA SER A 87 -18.05 3.29 2.56
C SER A 87 -17.38 1.96 2.22
N VAL A 88 -17.68 0.94 3.01
CA VAL A 88 -17.31 -0.45 2.74
C VAL A 88 -18.28 -1.03 1.69
N PRO A 89 -17.84 -1.98 0.84
CA PRO A 89 -18.74 -2.69 -0.07
C PRO A 89 -19.96 -3.24 0.69
N ARG A 90 -21.16 -3.09 0.13
CA ARG A 90 -22.39 -3.57 0.77
C ARG A 90 -22.28 -5.06 1.08
N CYS A 91 -22.36 -5.41 2.35
CA CYS A 91 -22.55 -6.78 2.79
C CYS A 91 -24.05 -7.10 2.89
N SER A 92 -24.42 -8.36 2.65
CA SER A 92 -25.77 -8.83 2.91
C SER A 92 -26.05 -8.80 4.42
N ILE A 93 -27.19 -8.23 4.82
CA ILE A 93 -27.64 -8.29 6.21
C ILE A 93 -27.99 -9.76 6.53
N PRO A 94 -27.46 -10.35 7.62
CA PRO A 94 -27.74 -11.74 7.95
C PRO A 94 -29.22 -11.96 8.27
N ASP A 95 -29.87 -12.90 7.58
CA ASP A 95 -31.26 -13.28 7.86
C ASP A 95 -31.41 -13.95 9.23
N ILE A 96 -32.62 -13.88 9.81
CA ILE A 96 -32.99 -14.73 10.93
C ILE A 96 -33.34 -16.13 10.40
N ILE A 97 -32.49 -17.10 10.70
CA ILE A 97 -32.65 -18.49 10.26
C ILE A 97 -33.74 -19.18 11.08
N GLN A 98 -34.79 -19.64 10.39
CA GLN A 98 -35.84 -20.45 11.02
C GLN A 98 -35.38 -21.88 11.23
N LYS A 99 -35.63 -22.44 12.42
CA LYS A 99 -35.42 -23.87 12.65
C LYS A 99 -36.54 -24.67 11.96
N PRO A 100 -36.22 -25.77 11.26
CA PRO A 100 -37.26 -26.62 10.69
C PRO A 100 -38.14 -27.15 11.83
N ALA A 101 -39.46 -27.02 11.66
CA ALA A 101 -40.42 -27.67 12.55
C ALA A 101 -40.21 -29.21 12.49
N ARG A 102 -40.61 -29.94 13.53
CA ARG A 102 -40.67 -31.41 13.49
C ARG A 102 -41.74 -31.83 12.47
N GLY A 103 -41.38 -31.89 11.19
CA GLY A 103 -42.28 -32.14 10.07
C GLY A 103 -41.81 -31.40 8.81
N ARG A 104 -41.96 -32.01 7.63
CA ARG A 104 -41.34 -31.65 6.33
C ARG A 104 -41.77 -30.30 5.72
N ILE A 105 -41.81 -29.20 6.48
CA ILE A 105 -42.06 -27.86 5.94
C ILE A 105 -40.77 -27.04 6.05
N LYS A 106 -40.24 -26.64 4.90
CA LYS A 106 -39.08 -25.75 4.79
C LYS A 106 -39.59 -24.32 4.98
N LEU A 107 -39.45 -23.77 6.18
CA LEU A 107 -39.80 -22.37 6.47
C LEU A 107 -38.73 -21.45 5.83
N SER A 108 -39.16 -20.36 5.20
CA SER A 108 -38.25 -19.34 4.63
C SER A 108 -37.65 -18.49 5.75
N ASN A 109 -36.36 -18.12 5.67
CA ASN A 109 -35.76 -17.22 6.66
C ASN A 109 -36.47 -15.86 6.71
N TYR A 110 -36.35 -15.14 7.83
CA TYR A 110 -36.83 -13.76 7.90
C TYR A 110 -35.73 -12.82 7.41
N SER A 111 -35.98 -12.15 6.29
CA SER A 111 -35.10 -11.08 5.78
C SER A 111 -35.19 -9.87 6.71
N ILE A 112 -34.04 -9.29 7.03
CA ILE A 112 -33.96 -8.06 7.81
C ILE A 112 -33.97 -6.86 6.84
N GLU A 113 -34.85 -5.90 7.10
CA GLU A 113 -34.96 -4.66 6.32
C GLU A 113 -33.84 -3.70 6.73
N ASP A 114 -33.26 -3.01 5.74
CA ASP A 114 -32.16 -2.06 5.94
C ASP A 114 -32.69 -0.64 6.19
N ASP A 115 -33.51 -0.46 7.23
CA ASP A 115 -34.21 0.80 7.52
C ASP A 115 -34.00 1.36 8.93
N PHE A 116 -34.44 2.60 9.12
CA PHE A 116 -34.30 3.35 10.36
C PHE A 116 -34.97 2.68 11.57
N ILE A 117 -36.16 2.11 11.41
CA ILE A 117 -36.94 1.52 12.51
C ILE A 117 -36.32 0.19 12.95
N THR A 118 -35.87 -0.63 12.01
CA THR A 118 -35.06 -1.82 12.31
C THR A 118 -33.79 -1.43 13.09
N GLY A 119 -33.10 -0.37 12.64
CA GLY A 119 -31.95 0.17 13.34
C GLY A 119 -32.27 0.60 14.78
N VAL A 120 -33.37 1.34 14.98
CA VAL A 120 -33.84 1.79 16.31
C VAL A 120 -34.01 0.62 17.27
N ALA A 121 -34.68 -0.46 16.84
CA ALA A 121 -34.91 -1.62 17.69
C ALA A 121 -33.60 -2.34 18.05
N ILE A 122 -32.65 -2.43 17.11
CA ILE A 122 -31.29 -2.93 17.39
C ILE A 122 -30.58 -2.01 18.40
N GLY A 123 -30.72 -0.68 18.26
CA GLY A 123 -30.19 0.29 19.20
C GLY A 123 -30.72 0.08 20.63
N PHE A 124 -32.03 -0.15 20.78
CA PHE A 124 -32.62 -0.51 22.07
C PHE A 124 -32.22 -1.89 22.57
N TYR A 125 -32.00 -2.86 21.68
CA TYR A 125 -31.40 -4.13 22.07
C TYR A 125 -30.02 -3.92 22.69
N LEU A 126 -29.21 -3.04 22.10
CA LEU A 126 -27.84 -2.76 22.54
C LEU A 126 -27.79 -2.02 23.89
N SER A 127 -28.76 -1.15 24.18
CA SER A 127 -28.89 -0.47 25.48
C SER A 127 -29.68 -1.32 26.48
N GLU A 128 -31.01 -1.24 26.42
CA GLU A 128 -31.95 -1.77 27.43
C GLU A 128 -32.36 -3.24 27.19
N GLY A 129 -31.98 -3.83 26.07
CA GLY A 129 -32.45 -5.15 25.67
C GLY A 129 -31.69 -6.34 26.24
N HIS A 130 -32.42 -7.43 26.41
CA HIS A 130 -31.91 -8.73 26.85
C HIS A 130 -32.56 -9.87 26.06
N ALA A 131 -31.76 -10.79 25.52
CA ALA A 131 -32.24 -11.99 24.84
C ALA A 131 -31.92 -13.23 25.69
N THR A 132 -32.96 -13.90 26.17
CA THR A 132 -32.85 -15.20 26.85
C THR A 132 -32.68 -16.34 25.81
N LYS A 133 -33.01 -17.58 26.17
CA LYS A 133 -33.13 -18.68 25.20
C LYS A 133 -34.43 -18.61 24.38
N TYR A 134 -35.47 -17.99 24.91
CA TYR A 134 -36.83 -18.04 24.35
C TYR A 134 -37.42 -16.67 24.05
N ASN A 135 -37.01 -15.67 24.82
CA ASN A 135 -37.67 -14.36 24.86
C ASN A 135 -36.64 -13.23 24.71
N VAL A 136 -36.93 -12.28 23.84
CA VAL A 136 -36.29 -10.97 23.78
C VAL A 136 -37.11 -10.02 24.62
N VAL A 137 -36.45 -9.21 25.45
CA VAL A 137 -37.06 -8.32 26.43
C VAL A 137 -36.42 -6.96 26.33
N PHE A 138 -37.22 -5.90 26.17
CA PHE A 138 -36.81 -4.51 26.31
C PHE A 138 -37.44 -3.92 27.57
N GLY A 139 -36.63 -3.29 28.42
CA GLY A 139 -37.10 -2.49 29.55
C GLY A 139 -37.34 -1.05 29.13
N SER A 140 -38.39 -0.42 29.68
CA SER A 140 -38.69 1.00 29.45
C SER A 140 -39.43 1.59 30.64
N GLY A 141 -39.29 2.89 30.86
CA GLY A 141 -40.08 3.66 31.81
C GLY A 141 -41.48 4.01 31.25
N LYS A 142 -42.41 4.37 32.15
CA LYS A 142 -43.80 4.73 31.78
C LYS A 142 -43.91 5.83 30.70
N ASN A 143 -42.95 6.74 30.64
CA ASN A 143 -42.95 7.89 29.73
C ASN A 143 -42.03 7.68 28.51
N GLU A 144 -41.61 6.45 28.22
CA GLU A 144 -40.67 6.11 27.15
C GLU A 144 -41.37 5.27 26.07
N GLU A 145 -42.45 5.81 25.51
CA GLU A 145 -43.30 5.09 24.56
C GLU A 145 -42.53 4.56 23.34
N HIS A 146 -41.56 5.31 22.80
CA HIS A 146 -40.77 4.89 21.65
C HIS A 146 -39.89 3.67 21.93
N GLN A 147 -39.35 3.52 23.15
CA GLN A 147 -38.65 2.30 23.58
C GLN A 147 -39.61 1.11 23.65
N ARG A 148 -40.82 1.35 24.16
CA ARG A 148 -41.83 0.32 24.39
C ARG A 148 -42.30 -0.32 23.08
N ILE A 149 -42.54 0.48 22.04
CA ILE A 149 -43.08 -0.01 20.75
C ILE A 149 -42.00 -0.54 19.80
N ALA A 150 -40.72 -0.21 20.01
CA ALA A 150 -39.66 -0.56 19.07
C ALA A 150 -39.52 -2.07 18.81
N LEU A 151 -39.77 -2.91 19.83
CA LEU A 151 -39.76 -4.36 19.65
C LEU A 151 -40.94 -4.83 18.77
N ASP A 152 -42.10 -4.21 18.87
CA ASP A 152 -43.27 -4.56 18.04
C ASP A 152 -43.11 -4.07 16.62
N ASP A 153 -42.54 -2.88 16.44
CA ASP A 153 -42.28 -2.33 15.12
C ASP A 153 -41.30 -3.25 14.37
N PHE A 154 -40.22 -3.66 15.04
CA PHE A 154 -39.27 -4.64 14.49
C PHE A 154 -39.96 -5.95 14.16
N CYS A 155 -40.71 -6.51 15.10
CA CYS A 155 -41.35 -7.78 14.92
C CYS A 155 -42.44 -7.74 13.84
N SER A 156 -43.20 -6.65 13.75
CA SER A 156 -44.22 -6.44 12.73
C SER A 156 -43.60 -6.32 11.33
N ARG A 157 -42.49 -5.58 11.20
CA ARG A 157 -41.71 -5.49 9.95
C ARG A 157 -41.16 -6.83 9.48
N HIS A 158 -40.68 -7.65 10.41
CA HIS A 158 -40.01 -8.91 10.09
C HIS A 158 -40.90 -10.15 10.31
N SER A 159 -42.22 -9.97 10.46
CA SER A 159 -43.21 -11.06 10.64
C SER A 159 -42.92 -12.00 11.84
N VAL A 160 -42.43 -11.45 12.94
CA VAL A 160 -42.22 -12.11 14.23
C VAL A 160 -43.38 -11.75 15.18
N HIS A 161 -43.85 -12.67 16.03
CA HIS A 161 -44.98 -12.40 16.94
C HIS A 161 -44.52 -11.89 18.33
N THR A 162 -45.21 -10.87 18.89
CA THR A 162 -44.88 -10.25 20.21
C THR A 162 -46.04 -10.28 21.21
N HIS A 163 -45.72 -10.10 22.50
CA HIS A 163 -46.69 -9.94 23.60
C HIS A 163 -46.17 -8.94 24.66
N HIS A 164 -47.01 -8.00 25.11
CA HIS A 164 -46.66 -7.02 26.16
C HIS A 164 -47.07 -7.49 27.55
N LYS A 165 -46.20 -7.30 28.55
CA LYS A 165 -46.57 -7.51 29.96
C LYS A 165 -45.91 -6.46 30.87
N PRO A 166 -46.67 -5.66 31.64
CA PRO A 166 -46.09 -4.77 32.64
C PRO A 166 -45.45 -5.56 33.79
N VAL A 167 -44.27 -5.14 34.28
CA VAL A 167 -43.57 -5.78 35.41
C VAL A 167 -43.23 -4.72 36.47
N TYR A 168 -43.94 -4.76 37.59
CA TYR A 168 -43.70 -3.84 38.71
C TYR A 168 -42.55 -4.33 39.58
N ARG A 169 -41.59 -3.44 39.88
CA ARG A 169 -40.57 -3.68 40.93
C ARG A 169 -41.19 -3.43 42.31
N GLU A 170 -40.66 -4.07 43.35
CA GLU A 170 -41.12 -3.95 44.75
C GLU A 170 -41.10 -2.50 45.30
N ASP A 171 -40.35 -1.59 44.67
CA ASP A 171 -40.20 -0.19 45.05
C ASP A 171 -41.20 0.78 44.37
N GLY A 172 -42.14 0.28 43.55
CA GLY A 172 -43.18 1.10 42.90
C GLY A 172 -42.69 1.97 41.73
N THR A 173 -41.46 1.80 41.25
CA THR A 173 -40.85 2.61 40.18
C THR A 173 -41.38 2.32 38.76
N GLY A 174 -42.16 1.24 38.59
CA GLY A 174 -42.94 0.94 37.38
C GLY A 174 -42.14 0.80 36.08
N CYS A 175 -41.46 -0.34 35.90
CA CYS A 175 -40.87 -0.73 34.61
C CYS A 175 -41.92 -1.38 33.70
N ILE A 176 -41.93 -1.02 32.42
CA ILE A 176 -42.75 -1.68 31.40
C ILE A 176 -41.83 -2.56 30.56
N VAL A 177 -42.17 -3.86 30.51
CA VAL A 177 -41.42 -4.85 29.75
C VAL A 177 -42.17 -5.18 28.44
N SER A 178 -41.53 -4.91 27.32
CA SER A 178 -41.96 -5.43 26.01
C SER A 178 -41.24 -6.74 25.74
N GLN A 179 -41.98 -7.78 25.35
CA GLN A 179 -41.44 -9.12 25.19
C GLN A 179 -41.85 -9.76 23.85
N ALA A 180 -40.87 -10.35 23.15
CA ALA A 180 -41.09 -11.16 21.96
C ALA A 180 -40.64 -12.59 22.23
N ASN A 181 -41.50 -13.57 21.97
CA ASN A 181 -41.19 -14.99 22.18
C ASN A 181 -40.72 -15.62 20.88
N SER A 182 -39.42 -15.56 20.62
CA SER A 182 -38.81 -16.17 19.43
C SER A 182 -37.41 -16.67 19.75
N VAL A 183 -37.21 -17.99 19.61
CA VAL A 183 -35.91 -18.64 19.81
C VAL A 183 -34.95 -18.21 18.70
N GLU A 184 -35.47 -18.05 17.48
CA GLU A 184 -34.76 -17.65 16.28
C GLU A 184 -34.24 -16.22 16.41
N LEU A 185 -35.09 -15.27 16.80
CA LEU A 185 -34.69 -13.88 17.04
C LEU A 185 -33.69 -13.78 18.19
N CYS A 186 -33.90 -14.52 19.29
CA CYS A 186 -32.95 -14.56 20.40
C CYS A 186 -31.57 -15.05 19.94
N ALA A 187 -31.53 -16.14 19.17
CA ALA A 187 -30.30 -16.70 18.65
C ALA A 187 -29.62 -15.72 17.69
N TRP A 188 -30.39 -15.08 16.80
CA TRP A 188 -29.88 -14.10 15.86
C TRP A 188 -29.27 -12.89 16.57
N LEU A 189 -30.01 -12.21 17.46
CA LEU A 189 -29.51 -11.05 18.21
C LEU A 189 -28.24 -11.37 19.00
N ARG A 190 -28.22 -12.51 19.70
CA ARG A 190 -27.03 -12.93 20.46
C ARG A 190 -25.83 -13.23 19.57
N SER A 191 -26.08 -13.79 18.38
CA SER A 191 -25.01 -14.08 17.41
C SER A 191 -24.44 -12.81 16.80
N GLN A 192 -25.30 -11.86 16.43
CA GLN A 192 -24.92 -10.66 15.68
C GLN A 192 -24.40 -9.53 16.59
N PHE A 193 -25.01 -9.34 17.76
CA PHE A 193 -24.77 -8.17 18.61
C PHE A 193 -24.25 -8.54 20.00
N GLY A 194 -24.06 -9.83 20.27
CA GLY A 194 -23.58 -10.33 21.57
C GLY A 194 -24.67 -10.45 22.63
N HIS A 195 -24.26 -10.87 23.83
CA HIS A 195 -25.13 -11.08 25.00
C HIS A 195 -24.42 -10.54 26.23
N LEU A 196 -25.15 -10.12 27.29
CA LEU A 196 -24.63 -9.40 28.46
C LEU A 196 -24.04 -8.01 28.13
N SER A 197 -24.17 -7.05 29.05
CA SER A 197 -23.84 -5.64 28.80
C SER A 197 -22.38 -5.41 28.38
N ASN A 198 -21.43 -6.15 28.96
CA ASN A 198 -20.00 -6.03 28.69
C ASN A 198 -19.54 -6.74 27.40
N SER A 199 -20.35 -7.63 26.82
CA SER A 199 -20.02 -8.38 25.60
C SER A 199 -20.93 -8.10 24.41
N LYS A 200 -21.78 -7.07 24.50
CA LYS A 200 -22.47 -6.51 23.34
C LYS A 200 -21.49 -5.78 22.41
N TYR A 201 -21.72 -5.85 21.10
CA TYR A 201 -20.89 -5.22 20.06
C TYR A 201 -21.72 -4.92 18.80
N ILE A 202 -21.16 -4.16 17.87
CA ILE A 202 -21.75 -3.91 16.54
C ILE A 202 -20.93 -4.69 15.50
N PRO A 203 -21.54 -5.57 14.68
CA PRO A 203 -20.85 -6.36 13.67
C PRO A 203 -20.50 -5.53 12.43
N ASP A 204 -19.49 -5.98 11.67
CA ASP A 204 -18.90 -5.22 10.57
C ASP A 204 -19.90 -4.87 9.45
N TRP A 205 -20.90 -5.72 9.20
CA TRP A 205 -21.90 -5.50 8.14
C TRP A 205 -22.71 -4.21 8.37
N VAL A 206 -22.84 -3.73 9.61
CA VAL A 206 -23.53 -2.47 9.94
C VAL A 206 -22.81 -1.26 9.35
N TYR A 207 -21.48 -1.27 9.22
CA TYR A 207 -20.77 -0.16 8.58
C TYR A 207 -21.05 -0.05 7.07
N SER A 208 -21.58 -1.13 6.47
CA SER A 208 -21.95 -1.22 5.05
C SER A 208 -23.46 -1.05 4.79
N SER A 209 -24.27 -0.94 5.84
CA SER A 209 -25.73 -0.80 5.75
C SER A 209 -26.13 0.64 5.39
N SER A 210 -27.43 0.86 5.18
CA SER A 210 -27.97 2.18 4.91
C SER A 210 -27.68 3.18 6.02
N ASP A 211 -27.62 4.46 5.65
CA ASP A 211 -27.50 5.55 6.61
C ASP A 211 -28.70 5.59 7.57
N GLU A 212 -29.88 5.20 7.08
CA GLU A 212 -31.09 5.06 7.90
C GLU A 212 -30.90 4.04 9.02
N LEU A 213 -30.46 2.82 8.72
CA LEU A 213 -30.25 1.79 9.74
C LEU A 213 -29.19 2.21 10.75
N LYS A 214 -28.08 2.79 10.30
CA LYS A 214 -27.00 3.30 11.19
C LYS A 214 -27.49 4.41 12.12
N LEU A 215 -28.23 5.39 11.58
CA LEU A 215 -28.84 6.47 12.37
C LEU A 215 -29.90 5.93 13.34
N GLY A 216 -30.64 4.89 12.94
CA GLY A 216 -31.58 4.17 13.79
C GLY A 216 -30.88 3.54 14.99
N ILE A 217 -29.79 2.78 14.77
CA ILE A 217 -29.00 2.15 15.84
C ILE A 217 -28.50 3.19 16.83
N VAL A 218 -27.89 4.27 16.35
CA VAL A 218 -27.40 5.36 17.21
C VAL A 218 -28.56 5.99 17.99
N SER A 219 -29.72 6.19 17.35
CA SER A 219 -30.89 6.78 17.98
C SER A 219 -31.45 5.91 19.10
N GLY A 220 -31.69 4.62 18.84
CA GLY A 220 -32.17 3.68 19.85
C GLY A 220 -31.18 3.51 21.01
N TYR A 221 -29.88 3.49 20.72
CA TYR A 221 -28.85 3.40 21.76
C TYR A 221 -28.83 4.64 22.67
N ILE A 222 -28.83 5.84 22.10
CA ILE A 222 -28.88 7.10 22.88
C ILE A 222 -30.21 7.27 23.62
N GLU A 223 -31.33 6.90 23.00
CA GLU A 223 -32.63 6.99 23.67
C GLU A 223 -32.75 6.00 24.83
N GLY A 224 -32.09 4.83 24.78
CA GLY A 224 -32.00 3.91 25.92
C GLY A 224 -31.01 4.37 26.98
N ASP A 225 -29.71 4.25 26.71
CA ASP A 225 -28.62 4.46 27.70
C ASP A 225 -28.17 5.93 27.83
N GLY A 226 -28.71 6.83 27.00
CA GLY A 226 -28.24 8.21 26.94
C GLY A 226 -28.87 9.15 27.98
N CYS A 227 -28.31 10.34 28.07
CA CYS A 227 -28.80 11.48 28.83
C CYS A 227 -28.60 12.76 27.98
N CYS A 228 -29.53 13.71 28.12
CA CYS A 228 -29.45 15.02 27.48
C CYS A 228 -29.39 16.12 28.54
N PHE A 229 -28.28 16.86 28.55
CA PHE A 229 -28.03 17.97 29.49
C PHE A 229 -27.45 19.17 28.74
N ASN A 230 -28.05 20.35 28.92
CA ASN A 230 -27.67 21.59 28.23
C ASN A 230 -27.48 21.42 26.71
N GLY A 231 -28.40 20.67 26.08
CA GLY A 231 -28.37 20.38 24.64
C GLY A 231 -27.32 19.37 24.20
N SER A 232 -26.39 18.96 25.06
CA SER A 232 -25.38 17.93 24.79
C SER A 232 -25.91 16.54 25.16
N LEU A 233 -25.48 15.52 24.41
CA LEU A 233 -25.85 14.13 24.66
C LEU A 233 -24.68 13.38 25.27
N SER A 234 -24.97 12.43 26.16
CA SER A 234 -23.99 11.47 26.66
C SER A 234 -24.61 10.08 26.78
N ALA A 235 -23.86 9.02 26.54
CA ALA A 235 -24.30 7.65 26.81
C ALA A 235 -23.17 6.84 27.46
N THR A 236 -23.51 5.79 28.20
CA THR A 236 -22.53 4.98 28.95
C THR A 236 -22.65 3.50 28.60
N SER A 237 -21.51 2.79 28.58
CA SER A 237 -21.47 1.34 28.41
C SER A 237 -20.35 0.72 29.23
N THR A 238 -20.52 -0.54 29.64
CA THR A 238 -19.43 -1.39 30.14
C THR A 238 -18.66 -2.10 29.00
N SER A 239 -19.20 -2.09 27.77
CA SER A 239 -18.53 -2.59 26.57
C SER A 239 -17.79 -1.47 25.84
N LEU A 240 -16.45 -1.49 25.91
CA LEU A 240 -15.61 -0.57 25.13
C LEU A 240 -15.81 -0.76 23.62
N SER A 241 -16.00 -2.01 23.17
CA SER A 241 -16.22 -2.35 21.77
C SER A 241 -17.49 -1.66 21.24
N LEU A 242 -18.62 -1.81 21.94
CA LEU A 242 -19.88 -1.19 21.58
C LEU A 242 -19.77 0.34 21.52
N LEU A 243 -19.23 0.96 22.57
CA LEU A 243 -19.13 2.42 22.62
C LEU A 243 -18.21 2.97 21.52
N THR A 244 -17.12 2.26 21.20
CA THR A 244 -16.21 2.61 20.12
C THR A 244 -16.90 2.49 18.76
N SER A 245 -17.73 1.47 18.54
CA SER A 245 -18.51 1.33 17.31
C SER A 245 -19.56 2.43 17.15
N ILE A 246 -20.27 2.80 18.22
CA ILE A 246 -21.22 3.94 18.20
C ILE A 246 -20.48 5.24 17.86
N LYS A 247 -19.30 5.46 18.45
CA LYS A 247 -18.43 6.59 18.10
C LYS A 247 -18.03 6.59 16.62
N ALA A 248 -17.66 5.44 16.08
CA ALA A 248 -17.27 5.30 14.68
C ALA A 248 -18.44 5.57 13.72
N ILE A 249 -19.65 5.10 14.03
CA ILE A 249 -20.86 5.40 13.24
C ILE A 249 -21.15 6.91 13.27
N LEU A 250 -21.13 7.55 14.44
CA LEU A 250 -21.29 9.01 14.55
C LEU A 250 -20.26 9.78 13.69
N ALA A 251 -19.01 9.29 13.64
CA ALA A 251 -17.96 9.87 12.81
C ALA A 251 -18.27 9.79 11.30
N GLN A 252 -18.93 8.75 10.81
CA GLN A 252 -19.36 8.65 9.40
C GLN A 252 -20.33 9.77 9.00
N PHE A 253 -21.11 10.28 9.96
CA PHE A 253 -21.99 11.44 9.79
C PHE A 253 -21.32 12.77 10.16
N GLU A 254 -19.98 12.76 10.33
CA GLU A 254 -19.17 13.89 10.79
C GLU A 254 -19.65 14.48 12.12
N ILE A 255 -20.29 13.67 12.98
CA ILE A 255 -20.68 14.06 14.32
C ILE A 255 -19.52 13.74 15.26
N ILE A 256 -18.77 14.79 15.62
CA ILE A 256 -17.64 14.67 16.52
C ILE A 256 -18.14 14.36 17.94
N SER A 257 -17.72 13.22 18.45
CA SER A 257 -17.95 12.79 19.83
C SER A 257 -16.62 12.56 20.55
N SER A 258 -16.65 12.65 21.89
CA SER A 258 -15.52 12.34 22.76
C SER A 258 -15.82 11.09 23.57
N SER A 259 -14.83 10.23 23.78
CA SER A 259 -14.94 9.13 24.74
C SER A 259 -14.16 9.42 26.03
N GLY A 260 -14.64 8.90 27.14
CA GLY A 260 -14.00 8.92 28.45
C GLY A 260 -14.14 7.57 29.15
N ARG A 261 -13.37 7.36 30.21
CA ARG A 261 -13.44 6.19 31.08
C ARG A 261 -13.59 6.66 32.53
N GLU A 262 -14.57 6.12 33.24
CA GLU A 262 -14.76 6.33 34.68
C GLU A 262 -14.24 5.09 35.43
N ASP A 263 -13.01 5.18 35.95
CA ASP A 263 -12.33 4.01 36.54
C ASP A 263 -13.04 3.41 37.75
N LYS A 264 -13.74 4.23 38.55
CA LYS A 264 -14.46 3.76 39.75
C LYS A 264 -15.65 2.85 39.41
N LYS A 265 -16.28 3.05 38.25
CA LYS A 265 -17.44 2.28 37.81
C LYS A 265 -17.12 1.27 36.72
N GLU A 266 -15.88 1.25 36.23
CA GLU A 266 -15.45 0.48 35.07
C GLU A 266 -16.35 0.69 33.85
N GLN A 267 -16.74 1.96 33.61
CA GLN A 267 -17.66 2.36 32.54
C GLN A 267 -16.98 3.30 31.57
N TYR A 268 -17.39 3.21 30.32
CA TYR A 268 -17.00 4.11 29.24
C TYR A 268 -18.15 5.06 28.93
N THR A 269 -17.84 6.31 28.69
CA THR A 269 -18.82 7.35 28.35
C THR A 269 -18.51 7.91 26.98
N ILE A 270 -19.52 8.06 26.14
CA ILE A 270 -19.46 8.87 24.93
C ILE A 270 -20.20 10.18 25.18
N THR A 271 -19.66 11.29 24.69
CA THR A 271 -20.29 12.61 24.77
C THR A 271 -20.33 13.25 23.40
N ILE A 272 -21.49 13.77 23.04
CA ILE A 272 -21.74 14.51 21.81
C ILE A 272 -22.03 15.95 22.22
N SER A 273 -21.27 16.88 21.67
CA SER A 273 -21.48 18.32 21.90
C SER A 273 -22.88 18.75 21.49
N ALA A 274 -23.38 19.87 22.02
CA ALA A 274 -24.69 20.40 21.65
C ALA A 274 -24.86 20.59 20.13
N GLN A 275 -23.83 21.07 19.44
CA GLN A 275 -23.82 21.19 17.97
C GLN A 275 -23.93 19.82 17.28
N GLY A 276 -23.15 18.83 17.73
CA GLY A 276 -23.23 17.47 17.20
C GLY A 276 -24.59 16.80 17.48
N GLY A 277 -25.16 17.05 18.65
CA GLY A 277 -26.49 16.58 19.04
C GLY A 277 -27.59 17.22 18.18
N TYR A 278 -27.47 18.51 17.88
CA TYR A 278 -28.38 19.20 16.97
C TYR A 278 -28.28 18.65 15.53
N LYS A 279 -27.07 18.37 15.03
CA LYS A 279 -26.87 17.69 13.74
C LYS A 279 -27.52 16.31 13.74
N LEU A 280 -27.33 15.52 14.81
CA LEU A 280 -27.99 14.22 14.96
C LEU A 280 -29.51 14.36 14.92
N ARG A 281 -30.07 15.32 15.65
CA ARG A 281 -31.51 15.62 15.67
C ARG A 281 -32.06 15.94 14.28
N GLN A 282 -31.33 16.67 13.46
CA GLN A 282 -31.75 16.95 12.09
C GLN A 282 -31.76 15.67 11.24
N LEU A 283 -30.70 14.86 11.32
CA LEU A 283 -30.57 13.62 10.56
C LEU A 283 -31.60 12.56 10.95
N THR A 284 -32.06 12.57 12.20
CA THR A 284 -33.00 11.57 12.75
C THR A 284 -34.44 12.09 12.82
N ASN A 285 -34.74 13.24 12.20
CA ASN A 285 -36.06 13.88 12.26
C ASN A 285 -36.58 14.06 13.70
N SER A 286 -35.69 14.42 14.63
CA SER A 286 -35.98 14.58 16.05
C SER A 286 -36.53 13.32 16.75
N TYR A 287 -36.18 12.13 16.27
CA TYR A 287 -36.60 10.87 16.89
C TYR A 287 -36.21 10.80 18.36
N GLY A 288 -37.19 10.51 19.23
CA GLY A 288 -36.93 10.29 20.65
C GLY A 288 -36.94 11.55 21.52
N ARG A 289 -37.00 11.32 22.83
CA ARG A 289 -37.13 12.39 23.84
C ARG A 289 -35.81 13.08 24.13
N LYS A 290 -34.69 12.35 24.11
CA LYS A 290 -33.37 12.90 24.49
C LYS A 290 -32.76 13.67 23.33
N ILE A 291 -32.83 13.13 22.11
CA ILE A 291 -32.32 13.77 20.89
C ILE A 291 -33.12 15.03 20.53
N SER A 292 -34.45 15.03 20.68
CA SER A 292 -35.29 16.20 20.42
C SER A 292 -35.01 17.40 21.35
N ARG A 293 -34.43 17.16 22.54
CA ARG A 293 -34.02 18.21 23.50
C ARG A 293 -32.68 18.88 23.16
N THR A 294 -31.97 18.43 22.14
CA THR A 294 -30.73 19.07 21.70
C THR A 294 -31.02 20.44 21.08
N THR A 295 -30.11 21.38 21.32
CA THR A 295 -30.26 22.79 20.92
C THR A 295 -29.09 23.22 20.05
N ASP A 296 -29.38 24.06 19.06
CA ASP A 296 -28.34 24.69 18.26
C ASP A 296 -27.54 25.67 19.13
N THR A 297 -26.22 25.60 19.08
CA THR A 297 -25.31 26.47 19.83
C THR A 297 -24.06 26.78 19.01
N ASN A 298 -23.53 27.99 19.16
CA ASN A 298 -22.29 28.43 18.50
C ASN A 298 -21.00 27.94 19.19
N HIS A 299 -21.05 26.86 19.98
CA HIS A 299 -19.88 26.35 20.69
C HIS A 299 -18.98 25.52 19.79
N GLN A 300 -17.79 26.05 19.48
CA GLN A 300 -16.79 25.35 18.69
C GLN A 300 -16.07 24.27 19.52
N SER A 301 -15.96 23.06 18.96
CA SER A 301 -15.20 21.96 19.56
C SER A 301 -13.71 22.09 19.26
N GLY A 302 -12.84 21.58 20.16
CA GLY A 302 -11.38 21.56 19.95
C GLY A 302 -10.91 20.57 18.88
N SER A 303 -11.83 19.77 18.33
CA SER A 303 -11.65 18.82 17.25
C SER A 303 -12.41 19.28 16.00
N VAL A 304 -11.90 18.93 14.82
CA VAL A 304 -12.47 19.34 13.53
C VAL A 304 -12.41 18.19 12.54
N VAL A 305 -13.41 18.09 11.66
CA VAL A 305 -13.38 17.17 10.51
C VAL A 305 -12.59 17.80 9.37
N HIS A 306 -11.60 17.08 8.84
CA HIS A 306 -10.76 17.53 7.73
C HIS A 306 -10.37 16.34 6.85
N LYS A 307 -10.69 16.42 5.55
CA LYS A 307 -10.33 15.42 4.52
C LYS A 307 -10.60 13.95 4.92
N GLY A 308 -11.75 13.67 5.53
CA GLY A 308 -12.09 12.30 5.97
C GLY A 308 -11.46 11.86 7.29
N TYR A 309 -10.90 12.79 8.07
CA TYR A 309 -10.36 12.54 9.41
C TYR A 309 -11.00 13.46 10.45
N ILE A 310 -11.14 12.97 11.69
CA ILE A 310 -11.36 13.80 12.86
C ILE A 310 -9.99 14.14 13.47
N LEU A 311 -9.66 15.42 13.52
CA LEU A 311 -8.42 15.90 14.10
C LEU A 311 -8.56 15.95 15.62
N ARG A 312 -7.72 15.18 16.33
CA ARG A 312 -7.68 15.12 17.79
C ARG A 312 -6.45 15.84 18.31
N ARG A 313 -6.68 16.94 19.03
CA ARG A 313 -5.59 17.75 19.56
C ARG A 313 -4.84 16.97 20.65
N VAL A 314 -3.52 16.91 20.53
CA VAL A 314 -2.62 16.38 21.55
C VAL A 314 -2.58 17.37 22.73
N LYS A 315 -2.93 16.90 23.91
CA LYS A 315 -2.92 17.67 25.16
C LYS A 315 -1.60 17.57 25.89
N SER A 316 -1.03 16.36 25.96
CA SER A 316 0.22 16.08 26.66
C SER A 316 0.97 14.92 26.00
N VAL A 317 2.29 14.95 26.13
CA VAL A 317 3.21 13.90 25.67
C VAL A 317 4.22 13.67 26.80
N ASN A 318 4.22 12.47 27.38
CA ASN A 318 5.02 12.13 28.55
C ASN A 318 5.94 10.94 28.26
N LYS A 319 7.14 10.93 28.85
CA LYS A 319 8.03 9.76 28.83
C LYS A 319 7.68 8.83 29.99
N LYS A 320 7.62 7.53 29.74
CA LYS A 320 7.38 6.48 30.74
C LYS A 320 8.49 5.45 30.71
N ASP A 321 9.29 5.40 31.77
CA ASP A 321 10.27 4.33 31.98
C ASP A 321 9.55 3.10 32.53
N THR A 322 9.17 2.18 31.64
CA THR A 322 8.47 0.97 32.05
C THR A 322 8.85 -0.21 31.17
N LYS A 323 9.37 -1.27 31.79
CA LYS A 323 9.64 -2.54 31.11
C LYS A 323 8.32 -3.26 30.85
N CYS A 324 7.90 -3.33 29.58
CA CYS A 324 6.68 -4.02 29.19
C CYS A 324 6.83 -4.77 27.86
N LYS A 325 5.79 -5.52 27.50
CA LYS A 325 5.67 -6.10 26.16
C LYS A 325 4.96 -5.09 25.27
N VAL A 326 5.61 -4.73 24.16
CA VAL A 326 5.02 -3.94 23.08
C VAL A 326 4.64 -4.86 21.93
N TYR A 327 3.66 -4.45 21.13
CA TYR A 327 3.13 -5.24 20.02
C TYR A 327 3.11 -4.38 18.77
N ASN A 328 3.32 -5.03 17.64
CA ASN A 328 3.30 -4.43 16.33
C ASN A 328 2.56 -5.36 15.36
N LEU A 329 1.83 -4.80 14.40
CA LEU A 329 0.93 -5.54 13.53
C LEU A 329 1.30 -5.32 12.06
N GLN A 330 1.58 -6.40 11.33
CA GLN A 330 1.76 -6.36 9.89
C GLN A 330 0.41 -6.45 9.19
N VAL A 331 0.02 -5.35 8.52
CA VAL A 331 -1.23 -5.23 7.78
C VAL A 331 -0.93 -5.25 6.29
N ALA A 332 -1.57 -6.15 5.56
CA ALA A 332 -1.37 -6.29 4.12
C ALA A 332 -1.67 -4.96 3.38
N ASN A 333 -0.91 -4.69 2.33
CA ASN A 333 -1.04 -3.54 1.42
C ASN A 333 -0.70 -2.17 2.01
N THR A 334 -1.11 -1.85 3.24
CA THR A 334 -0.96 -0.48 3.79
C THR A 334 0.04 -0.38 4.93
N GLN A 335 0.28 -1.47 5.67
CA GLN A 335 1.10 -1.46 6.89
C GLN A 335 0.61 -0.46 7.95
N THR A 336 -0.65 -0.03 7.88
CA THR A 336 -1.27 0.93 8.82
C THR A 336 -2.42 0.28 9.55
N TYR A 337 -2.65 0.68 10.79
CA TYR A 337 -3.81 0.28 11.59
C TYR A 337 -4.20 1.40 12.54
N ASN A 338 -5.34 1.27 13.20
CA ASN A 338 -5.78 2.25 14.19
C ASN A 338 -5.54 1.72 15.60
N ALA A 339 -4.88 2.50 16.45
CA ALA A 339 -4.75 2.25 17.88
C ALA A 339 -5.68 3.21 18.63
N TYR A 340 -6.70 2.67 19.31
CA TYR A 340 -7.76 3.47 19.96
C TYR A 340 -8.43 4.51 19.02
N GLY A 341 -8.59 4.14 17.75
CA GLY A 341 -9.16 5.00 16.71
C GLY A 341 -8.17 6.00 16.09
N ILE A 342 -6.92 6.08 16.56
CA ILE A 342 -5.89 6.94 15.97
C ILE A 342 -5.07 6.17 14.95
N ALA A 343 -4.85 6.76 13.77
CA ALA A 343 -4.05 6.15 12.71
C ALA A 343 -2.57 6.04 13.12
N VAL A 344 -2.08 4.80 13.14
CA VAL A 344 -0.69 4.43 13.40
C VAL A 344 -0.17 3.53 12.28
N HIS A 345 1.15 3.41 12.17
CA HIS A 345 1.80 2.58 11.16
C HIS A 345 2.69 1.51 11.81
N ASN A 346 2.82 0.37 11.15
CA ASN A 346 3.64 -0.77 11.53
C ASN A 346 5.09 -0.32 11.79
N SER A 347 5.62 -0.68 12.98
CA SER A 347 6.96 -0.33 13.43
C SER A 347 8.09 -1.13 12.76
N ASP A 348 7.82 -2.32 12.21
CA ASP A 348 8.84 -3.20 11.58
C ASP A 348 9.19 -2.72 10.17
N ASN A 349 8.25 -2.10 9.45
CA ASN A 349 8.58 -1.30 8.27
C ASN A 349 9.05 0.11 8.63
N PHE A 350 8.97 0.50 9.90
CA PHE A 350 9.71 1.63 10.47
C PHE A 350 11.13 1.26 10.92
N ILE A 351 11.54 -0.01 10.83
CA ILE A 351 12.96 -0.38 10.78
C ILE A 351 13.51 -0.19 9.35
N ASN A 352 12.62 -0.09 8.34
CA ASN A 352 12.95 0.26 6.95
C ASN A 352 12.72 1.75 6.60
N PHE A 353 11.91 2.49 7.37
CA PHE A 353 12.12 3.93 7.57
C PHE A 353 13.19 4.12 8.63
N ARG A 354 14.45 4.09 8.19
CA ARG A 354 15.53 4.61 9.02
C ARG A 354 15.14 5.98 9.57
N MET A 355 15.57 6.25 10.79
CA MET A 355 15.56 7.58 11.39
C MET A 355 16.29 8.54 10.45
N GLY A 356 15.56 9.15 9.52
CA GLY A 356 16.13 9.93 8.45
C GLY A 356 15.17 10.16 7.29
N ASN A 357 15.56 11.12 6.47
CA ASN A 357 14.87 11.45 5.24
C ASN A 357 14.82 10.24 4.27
N PRO A 358 13.82 10.12 3.37
CA PRO A 358 13.74 9.01 2.40
C PRO A 358 15.04 8.80 1.62
N TYR A 359 15.33 7.55 1.24
CA TYR A 359 16.49 7.21 0.41
C TYR A 359 16.34 7.81 -0.98
N CYS A 360 16.88 9.00 -1.16
CA CYS A 360 16.74 9.72 -2.41
C CYS A 360 17.96 9.48 -3.30
N VAL A 361 17.67 9.41 -4.59
CA VAL A 361 18.63 9.65 -5.68
C VAL A 361 18.58 11.13 -6.06
N SER A 362 19.60 11.62 -6.76
CA SER A 362 19.58 12.99 -7.26
C SER A 362 18.51 13.18 -8.35
N PRO A 363 17.97 14.40 -8.53
CA PRO A 363 16.96 14.70 -9.54
C PRO A 363 17.35 14.30 -10.97
N GLU A 364 18.64 14.32 -11.28
CA GLU A 364 19.20 14.04 -12.62
C GLU A 364 19.56 12.55 -12.81
N THR A 365 19.40 11.71 -11.78
CA THR A 365 19.66 10.27 -11.90
C THR A 365 18.66 9.64 -12.86
N LEU A 366 19.16 8.88 -13.84
CA LEU A 366 18.33 8.14 -14.78
C LEU A 366 17.75 6.90 -14.08
N ILE A 367 16.43 6.76 -14.15
CA ILE A 367 15.63 5.67 -13.62
C ILE A 367 15.08 4.89 -14.80
N GLU A 368 15.27 3.58 -14.76
CA GLU A 368 14.73 2.67 -15.77
C GLU A 368 13.22 2.58 -15.69
N THR A 369 12.57 2.91 -16.80
CA THR A 369 11.12 2.88 -16.96
C THR A 369 10.75 1.98 -18.15
N GLY A 370 9.69 1.18 -18.01
CA GLY A 370 9.33 0.19 -19.02
C GLY A 370 10.47 -0.81 -19.28
N LYS A 371 10.44 -1.47 -20.44
CA LYS A 371 11.43 -2.52 -20.77
C LYS A 371 12.79 -1.97 -21.22
N LEU A 372 12.82 -0.76 -21.78
CA LEU A 372 14.03 -0.20 -22.38
C LEU A 372 14.16 1.32 -22.23
N ASP A 373 13.24 2.00 -21.53
CA ASP A 373 13.25 3.46 -21.45
C ASP A 373 13.89 3.98 -20.15
N PHE A 374 14.21 5.27 -20.12
CA PHE A 374 14.78 5.94 -18.95
C PHE A 374 14.16 7.31 -18.76
N LYS A 375 13.83 7.64 -17.50
CA LYS A 375 13.44 8.99 -17.10
C LYS A 375 14.37 9.51 -16.03
N LYS A 376 14.58 10.83 -15.98
CA LYS A 376 15.25 11.43 -14.81
C LYS A 376 14.37 11.22 -13.59
N ALA A 377 14.95 11.02 -12.42
CA ALA A 377 14.22 10.74 -11.18
C ALA A 377 13.14 11.80 -10.87
N LYS A 378 13.39 13.06 -11.22
CA LYS A 378 12.43 14.16 -11.06
C LYS A 378 11.22 14.13 -12.02
N ASP A 379 11.34 13.39 -13.13
CA ASP A 379 10.35 13.31 -14.19
C ASP A 379 9.52 12.00 -14.11
N VAL A 380 9.84 11.13 -13.13
CA VAL A 380 9.08 9.89 -12.88
C VAL A 380 7.73 10.21 -12.26
N ILE A 381 6.68 9.51 -12.69
CA ILE A 381 5.32 9.59 -12.16
C ILE A 381 4.81 8.23 -11.66
N ILE A 382 3.76 8.24 -10.84
CA ILE A 382 3.17 7.02 -10.23
C ILE A 382 2.73 5.99 -11.28
N GLN A 383 2.31 6.44 -12.46
CA GLN A 383 1.87 5.58 -13.55
C GLN A 383 3.03 4.92 -14.32
N ASP A 384 4.27 5.38 -14.12
CA ASP A 384 5.41 4.77 -14.80
C ASP A 384 5.66 3.36 -14.26
N GLU A 385 6.12 2.46 -15.11
CA GLU A 385 6.53 1.11 -14.70
C GLU A 385 8.04 1.09 -14.47
N LEU A 386 8.51 0.83 -13.26
CA LEU A 386 9.94 0.79 -12.95
C LEU A 386 10.48 -0.64 -12.97
N VAL A 387 11.73 -0.79 -13.44
CA VAL A 387 12.44 -2.07 -13.40
C VAL A 387 12.94 -2.36 -11.99
N THR A 388 12.50 -3.49 -11.42
CA THR A 388 12.93 -3.94 -10.09
C THR A 388 14.20 -4.78 -10.15
N HIS A 389 14.84 -5.02 -8.99
CA HIS A 389 15.99 -5.93 -8.86
C HIS A 389 15.75 -7.38 -9.32
N LYS A 390 14.49 -7.77 -9.59
CA LYS A 390 14.12 -9.07 -10.17
C LYS A 390 13.81 -9.02 -11.67
N GLY A 391 13.93 -7.84 -12.30
CA GLY A 391 13.58 -7.61 -13.69
C GLY A 391 12.08 -7.42 -13.95
N ASN A 392 11.25 -7.38 -12.90
CA ASN A 392 9.81 -7.11 -13.05
C ASN A 392 9.55 -5.61 -13.22
N LEU A 393 8.51 -5.28 -13.97
CA LEU A 393 7.96 -3.94 -14.12
C LEU A 393 6.89 -3.69 -13.04
N ILE A 394 7.09 -2.66 -12.21
CA ILE A 394 6.17 -2.32 -11.13
C ILE A 394 6.02 -0.80 -11.03
N SER A 395 4.78 -0.33 -10.88
CA SER A 395 4.48 1.09 -10.66
C SER A 395 4.80 1.56 -9.23
N PRO A 396 5.41 2.76 -9.06
CA PRO A 396 5.64 3.35 -7.74
C PRO A 396 4.32 3.61 -7.01
N ILE A 397 4.27 3.34 -5.71
CA ILE A 397 3.09 3.62 -4.88
C ILE A 397 3.11 5.10 -4.41
N ALA A 398 4.30 5.69 -4.29
CA ALA A 398 4.49 7.08 -3.88
C ALA A 398 5.82 7.63 -4.42
N ILE A 399 5.88 8.95 -4.62
CA ILE A 399 7.07 9.68 -5.01
C ILE A 399 7.27 10.81 -4.00
N PHE A 400 8.46 10.87 -3.42
CA PHE A 400 8.80 11.85 -2.39
C PHE A 400 9.88 12.79 -2.90
N ASP A 401 9.57 14.08 -3.00
CA ASP A 401 10.53 15.14 -3.23
C ASP A 401 10.92 15.80 -1.90
N ARG A 402 12.21 16.03 -1.71
CA ARG A 402 12.72 16.71 -0.51
C ARG A 402 13.99 17.47 -0.79
N LEU A 403 14.19 18.52 -0.01
CA LEU A 403 15.46 19.23 0.03
C LEU A 403 16.44 18.48 0.96
N ARG A 404 17.70 18.42 0.54
CA ARG A 404 18.80 17.90 1.37
C ARG A 404 19.12 18.94 2.43
N THR A 405 19.24 18.54 3.70
CA THR A 405 19.69 19.44 4.77
C THR A 405 21.17 19.73 4.63
N GLU A 406 21.65 20.85 5.17
CA GLU A 406 23.06 21.28 5.02
C GLU A 406 24.05 20.24 5.56
N ASP A 407 23.67 19.52 6.62
CA ASP A 407 24.49 18.48 7.27
C ASP A 407 24.40 17.09 6.61
N GLU A 408 23.48 16.89 5.66
CA GLU A 408 23.26 15.58 5.06
C GLU A 408 24.28 15.29 3.94
N LYS A 409 25.09 14.23 4.15
CA LYS A 409 26.08 13.77 3.16
C LYS A 409 25.40 13.05 1.99
N ALA A 410 25.79 13.43 0.77
CA ALA A 410 25.48 12.70 -0.45
C ALA A 410 26.71 11.91 -0.91
N TYR A 411 26.48 10.72 -1.44
CA TYR A 411 27.51 9.81 -1.94
C TYR A 411 27.38 9.71 -3.44
N ARG A 412 28.51 9.89 -4.12
CA ARG A 412 28.63 9.63 -5.55
C ARG A 412 29.20 8.23 -5.70
N VAL A 413 28.42 7.34 -6.30
CA VAL A 413 28.83 5.96 -6.58
C VAL A 413 29.16 5.86 -8.05
N ASN A 414 30.41 5.46 -8.34
CA ASN A 414 30.89 5.21 -9.69
C ASN A 414 30.97 3.70 -9.92
N ILE A 415 30.25 3.21 -10.92
CA ILE A 415 30.21 1.80 -11.29
C ILE A 415 31.04 1.63 -12.55
N ALA A 416 32.04 0.74 -12.50
CA ALA A 416 33.03 0.59 -13.58
C ALA A 416 32.40 0.29 -14.96
N SER A 417 31.33 -0.50 -14.99
CA SER A 417 30.60 -0.83 -16.24
C SER A 417 29.63 0.26 -16.70
N LEU A 418 29.37 1.29 -15.89
CA LEU A 418 28.50 2.43 -16.20
C LEU A 418 29.30 3.74 -16.17
N SER A 419 30.54 3.70 -16.66
CA SER A 419 31.44 4.85 -16.67
C SER A 419 30.81 6.03 -17.41
N GLY A 420 30.66 7.17 -16.73
CA GLY A 420 30.02 8.38 -17.27
C GLY A 420 28.60 8.63 -16.78
N VAL A 421 27.99 7.70 -16.04
CA VAL A 421 26.69 7.87 -15.37
C VAL A 421 26.91 7.76 -13.86
N ASP A 422 27.16 8.89 -13.21
CA ASP A 422 27.33 8.94 -11.75
C ASP A 422 25.99 8.80 -11.04
N ILE A 423 25.89 7.85 -10.10
CA ILE A 423 24.71 7.72 -9.24
C ILE A 423 24.98 8.49 -7.95
N VAL A 424 24.26 9.60 -7.76
CA VAL A 424 24.36 10.42 -6.55
C VAL A 424 23.17 10.13 -5.65
N VAL A 425 23.45 9.69 -4.43
CA VAL A 425 22.44 9.21 -3.48
C VAL A 425 22.65 9.73 -2.07
N SER A 426 21.61 9.67 -1.25
CA SER A 426 21.73 9.86 0.20
C SER A 426 22.66 8.81 0.84
N LYS A 427 23.32 9.16 1.95
CA LYS A 427 24.23 8.30 2.74
C LYS A 427 23.74 6.86 2.91
N GLU A 428 22.46 6.73 3.15
CA GLU A 428 21.83 5.51 3.59
C GLU A 428 21.14 4.72 2.47
N HIS A 429 21.22 5.21 1.22
CA HIS A 429 20.60 4.56 0.08
C HIS A 429 21.12 3.13 -0.12
N PRO A 430 20.25 2.11 -0.16
CA PRO A 430 20.66 0.73 -0.25
C PRO A 430 21.00 0.33 -1.70
N PHE A 431 22.13 -0.35 -1.87
CA PHE A 431 22.52 -1.02 -3.10
C PHE A 431 22.47 -2.52 -2.90
N LEU A 432 21.96 -3.23 -3.89
CA LEU A 432 22.09 -4.67 -3.93
C LEU A 432 23.49 -5.01 -4.41
N VAL A 433 24.25 -5.75 -3.61
CA VAL A 433 25.66 -6.07 -3.89
C VAL A 433 25.96 -7.54 -3.72
N CYS A 434 27.04 -7.98 -4.36
CA CYS A 434 27.74 -9.21 -4.07
C CYS A 434 29.15 -8.85 -3.60
N SER A 435 29.42 -9.07 -2.31
CA SER A 435 30.71 -8.72 -1.68
C SER A 435 31.84 -9.62 -2.21
N ASN A 436 33.01 -9.03 -2.47
CA ASN A 436 34.19 -9.70 -3.05
C ASN A 436 34.83 -10.80 -2.15
N VAL A 437 34.25 -11.06 -0.98
CA VAL A 437 34.79 -11.99 0.02
C VAL A 437 34.57 -13.43 -0.46
N GLY A 438 35.51 -13.91 -1.28
CA GLY A 438 35.73 -15.33 -1.54
C GLY A 438 34.78 -15.96 -2.55
N TYR A 439 34.94 -15.58 -3.83
CA TYR A 439 34.46 -16.37 -4.98
C TYR A 439 35.07 -17.80 -5.00
N GLN A 440 36.01 -18.11 -4.11
CA GLN A 440 36.67 -19.42 -4.00
C GLN A 440 36.05 -20.41 -3.01
N SER A 441 35.02 -20.08 -2.22
CA SER A 441 34.34 -21.11 -1.43
C SER A 441 33.15 -21.67 -2.20
N ARG A 442 33.26 -22.88 -2.76
CA ARG A 442 32.06 -23.67 -3.13
C ARG A 442 31.23 -23.83 -1.86
N GLN A 443 30.08 -23.16 -1.74
CA GLN A 443 29.17 -23.49 -0.66
C GLN A 443 28.49 -24.84 -0.98
N PRO A 444 28.48 -25.79 -0.05
CA PRO A 444 27.86 -27.08 -0.27
C PRO A 444 26.35 -26.88 -0.46
N LEU A 445 25.76 -27.58 -1.43
CA LEU A 445 24.30 -27.73 -1.68
C LEU A 445 23.45 -27.87 -0.40
N ARG A 446 24.07 -28.30 0.70
CA ARG A 446 23.52 -28.36 2.06
C ARG A 446 23.00 -27.03 2.60
N LEU A 447 23.60 -25.87 2.28
CA LEU A 447 23.12 -24.58 2.79
C LEU A 447 21.77 -24.20 2.15
N ILE A 448 21.65 -24.34 0.82
CA ILE A 448 20.41 -24.03 0.07
C ILE A 448 19.27 -24.96 0.51
N LYS A 449 19.53 -26.27 0.65
CA LYS A 449 18.53 -27.22 1.15
C LYS A 449 17.96 -26.85 2.52
N ARG A 450 18.76 -26.21 3.38
CA ARG A 450 18.30 -25.74 4.69
C ARG A 450 17.22 -24.67 4.55
N TYR A 451 17.42 -23.70 3.65
CA TYR A 451 16.45 -22.65 3.37
C TYR A 451 15.22 -23.18 2.61
N GLU A 452 15.39 -24.15 1.71
CA GLU A 452 14.26 -24.85 1.06
C GLU A 452 13.37 -25.54 2.10
N TYR A 453 13.96 -26.30 3.03
CA TYR A 453 13.22 -26.92 4.12
C TYR A 453 12.55 -25.88 5.03
N ALA A 454 13.20 -24.75 5.27
CA ALA A 454 12.62 -23.65 6.04
C ALA A 454 11.38 -23.07 5.34
N ASN A 455 11.42 -22.86 4.02
CA ASN A 455 10.27 -22.41 3.24
C ASN A 455 9.13 -23.44 3.24
N THR A 456 9.44 -24.74 3.10
CA THR A 456 8.44 -25.81 3.20
C THR A 456 7.74 -25.81 4.56
N ILE A 457 8.51 -25.69 5.66
CA ILE A 457 7.95 -25.60 7.01
C ILE A 457 7.13 -24.32 7.19
N LEU A 458 7.61 -23.18 6.65
CA LEU A 458 6.89 -21.91 6.73
C LEU A 458 5.52 -21.97 6.04
N ARG A 459 5.42 -22.61 4.88
CA ARG A 459 4.14 -22.85 4.18
C ARG A 459 3.17 -23.67 5.03
N VAL A 460 3.63 -24.78 5.60
CA VAL A 460 2.81 -25.60 6.51
C VAL A 460 2.34 -24.81 7.74
N LEU A 461 3.21 -23.98 8.33
CA LEU A 461 2.84 -23.15 9.47
C LEU A 461 1.82 -22.05 9.12
N LYS A 462 1.78 -21.59 7.85
CA LYS A 462 0.78 -20.62 7.37
C LYS A 462 -0.58 -21.28 7.21
N ASP A 463 -0.62 -22.47 6.62
CA ASP A 463 -1.86 -23.19 6.33
C ASP A 463 -2.49 -23.79 7.59
N PHE A 464 -1.67 -24.15 8.58
CA PHE A 464 -2.11 -24.79 9.81
C PHE A 464 -1.57 -24.07 11.05
N PRO A 465 -2.20 -22.96 11.49
CA PRO A 465 -1.82 -22.28 12.71
C PRO A 465 -1.98 -23.21 13.92
N ASN A 466 -0.93 -23.33 14.74
CA ASN A 466 -0.81 -24.19 15.94
C ASN A 466 -0.41 -25.66 15.72
N VAL A 467 0.18 -26.02 14.57
CA VAL A 467 0.76 -27.36 14.39
C VAL A 467 1.97 -27.60 15.27
N LYS A 468 2.03 -28.79 15.86
CA LYS A 468 3.17 -29.24 16.65
C LYS A 468 4.25 -29.85 15.75
N LYS A 469 5.49 -29.89 16.25
CA LYS A 469 6.66 -30.45 15.54
C LYS A 469 6.40 -31.81 14.85
N LYS A 470 5.70 -32.73 15.53
CA LYS A 470 5.39 -34.06 14.98
C LYS A 470 4.51 -33.96 13.73
N GLN A 471 3.47 -33.12 13.79
CA GLN A 471 2.57 -32.89 12.66
C GLN A 471 3.29 -32.16 11.51
N ILE A 472 4.21 -31.25 11.80
CA ILE A 472 5.05 -30.62 10.76
C ILE A 472 5.88 -31.67 10.04
N SER A 473 6.46 -32.63 10.75
CA SER A 473 7.22 -33.73 10.15
C SER A 473 6.36 -34.58 9.22
N GLU A 474 5.14 -34.92 9.63
CA GLU A 474 4.16 -35.68 8.83
C GLU A 474 3.71 -34.91 7.57
N LEU A 475 3.40 -33.61 7.71
CA LEU A 475 2.91 -32.76 6.62
C LEU A 475 4.01 -32.37 5.62
N THR A 476 5.26 -32.25 6.05
CA THR A 476 6.39 -31.88 5.18
C THR A 476 7.16 -33.08 4.63
N GLY A 477 6.94 -34.28 5.17
CA GLY A 477 7.76 -35.48 4.89
C GLY A 477 9.20 -35.40 5.42
N LEU A 478 9.56 -34.36 6.17
CA LEU A 478 10.90 -34.16 6.73
C LEU A 478 11.07 -34.98 8.01
N HIS A 479 12.22 -35.64 8.19
CA HIS A 479 12.52 -36.37 9.41
C HIS A 479 12.44 -35.46 10.67
N PRO A 480 11.89 -35.92 11.82
CA PRO A 480 11.69 -35.07 13.00
C PRO A 480 12.95 -34.38 13.54
N ALA A 481 14.13 -34.98 13.35
CA ALA A 481 15.41 -34.36 13.72
C ALA A 481 15.72 -33.12 12.86
N ASN A 482 15.46 -33.20 11.54
CA ASN A 482 15.66 -32.10 10.60
C ASN A 482 14.70 -30.96 10.90
N VAL A 483 13.42 -31.26 11.14
CA VAL A 483 12.42 -30.24 11.53
C VAL A 483 12.88 -29.44 12.75
N ARG A 484 13.48 -30.09 13.76
CA ARG A 484 14.03 -29.38 14.93
C ARG A 484 15.11 -28.38 14.54
N VAL A 485 16.13 -28.85 13.81
CA VAL A 485 17.28 -28.03 13.38
C VAL A 485 16.85 -26.85 12.52
N ILE A 486 15.87 -27.06 11.64
CA ILE A 486 15.33 -26.00 10.79
C ILE A 486 14.48 -25.01 11.60
N LEU A 487 13.66 -25.47 12.54
CA LEU A 487 12.90 -24.56 13.40
C LEU A 487 13.83 -23.74 14.32
N ASP A 488 14.92 -24.32 14.83
CA ASP A 488 15.92 -23.59 15.63
C ASP A 488 16.64 -22.53 14.78
N PHE A 489 16.94 -22.88 13.52
CA PHE A 489 17.47 -21.97 12.53
C PHE A 489 16.54 -20.80 12.24
N MET A 490 15.27 -21.08 11.91
CA MET A 490 14.26 -20.06 11.64
C MET A 490 14.00 -19.15 12.85
N ALA A 491 14.16 -19.67 14.07
CA ALA A 491 14.06 -18.86 15.27
C ALA A 491 15.25 -17.91 15.44
N LYS A 492 16.47 -18.35 15.12
CA LYS A 492 17.68 -17.51 15.12
C LYS A 492 17.57 -16.36 14.11
N ASP A 493 17.01 -16.65 12.93
CA ASP A 493 16.77 -15.67 11.88
C ASP A 493 15.48 -14.86 12.11
N ARG A 494 14.83 -15.01 13.27
CA ARG A 494 13.61 -14.29 13.68
C ARG A 494 12.41 -14.48 12.73
N LYS A 495 12.39 -15.52 11.90
CA LYS A 495 11.21 -15.90 11.09
C LYS A 495 10.08 -16.47 11.95
N ILE A 496 10.44 -17.15 13.05
CA ILE A 496 9.48 -17.74 13.99
C ILE A 496 9.93 -17.52 15.44
N THR A 497 9.00 -17.71 16.37
CA THR A 497 9.30 -17.85 17.81
C THR A 497 8.67 -19.12 18.36
N LYS A 498 9.26 -19.64 19.45
CA LYS A 498 8.79 -20.82 20.17
C LYS A 498 8.51 -20.43 21.61
N ASP A 499 7.32 -20.77 22.12
CA ASP A 499 7.03 -20.60 23.55
C ASP A 499 7.61 -21.74 24.40
N LEU A 500 7.48 -21.61 25.73
CA LEU A 500 7.96 -22.61 26.71
C LEU A 500 7.30 -23.99 26.53
N PHE A 501 6.14 -24.05 25.85
CA PHE A 501 5.38 -25.28 25.59
C PHE A 501 5.66 -25.85 24.19
N GLY A 502 6.56 -25.21 23.42
CA GLY A 502 6.93 -25.63 22.08
C GLY A 502 5.94 -25.23 20.99
N ASN A 503 4.98 -24.34 21.28
CA ASN A 503 4.10 -23.78 20.25
C ASN A 503 4.88 -22.80 19.38
N ILE A 504 4.67 -22.89 18.07
CA ILE A 504 5.40 -22.10 17.08
C ILE A 504 4.50 -20.94 16.62
N ARG A 505 5.02 -19.72 16.66
CA ARG A 505 4.37 -18.54 16.07
C ARG A 505 5.25 -17.99 14.95
N ILE A 506 4.64 -17.70 13.81
CA ILE A 506 5.32 -17.02 12.70
C ILE A 506 5.49 -15.54 13.07
N MET A 507 6.69 -15.01 12.90
CA MET A 507 7.01 -13.59 13.08
C MET A 507 7.08 -12.87 11.73
N ASP A 508 7.67 -13.53 10.73
CA ASP A 508 7.80 -13.01 9.38
C ASP A 508 7.29 -14.08 8.40
N LYS A 509 6.27 -13.67 7.63
CA LYS A 509 5.52 -14.54 6.71
C LYS A 509 6.21 -14.67 5.37
N ASP A 510 7.19 -13.85 5.03
CA ASP A 510 7.83 -13.93 3.73
C ASP A 510 8.72 -15.17 3.67
N GLU A 511 8.79 -15.80 2.50
CA GLU A 511 9.73 -16.91 2.30
C GLU A 511 11.17 -16.37 2.25
N TYR A 512 12.14 -17.21 2.61
CA TYR A 512 13.52 -16.90 2.33
C TYR A 512 13.72 -16.83 0.82
N ASP A 513 14.28 -15.72 0.34
CA ASP A 513 14.58 -15.54 -1.07
C ASP A 513 15.78 -16.42 -1.46
N LEU A 514 15.47 -17.62 -1.94
CA LEU A 514 16.47 -18.61 -2.34
C LEU A 514 17.38 -18.11 -3.46
N TYR A 515 16.88 -17.21 -4.31
CA TYR A 515 17.66 -16.62 -5.39
C TYR A 515 18.73 -15.67 -4.82
N MET A 516 18.36 -14.78 -3.91
CA MET A 516 19.30 -13.87 -3.24
C MET A 516 20.39 -14.66 -2.49
N ILE A 517 19.99 -15.69 -1.75
CA ILE A 517 20.90 -16.53 -0.96
C ILE A 517 21.85 -17.32 -1.87
N LYS A 518 21.34 -17.94 -2.93
CA LYS A 518 22.13 -18.72 -3.89
C LYS A 518 23.21 -17.88 -4.54
N ASN A 519 22.89 -16.61 -4.86
CA ASN A 519 23.81 -15.69 -5.51
C ASN A 519 24.62 -14.82 -4.54
N ARG A 520 24.46 -15.01 -3.22
CA ARG A 520 25.13 -14.23 -2.16
C ARG A 520 24.89 -12.72 -2.27
N PHE A 521 23.69 -12.37 -2.70
CA PHE A 521 23.30 -10.98 -2.77
C PHE A 521 22.89 -10.47 -1.39
N GLU A 522 23.34 -9.25 -1.07
CA GLU A 522 22.99 -8.56 0.16
C GLU A 522 22.74 -7.08 -0.11
N TRP A 523 21.89 -6.46 0.70
CA TRP A 523 21.67 -5.03 0.65
C TRP A 523 22.71 -4.31 1.51
N LYS A 524 23.43 -3.37 0.91
CA LYS A 524 24.49 -2.59 1.57
C LYS A 524 24.26 -1.10 1.32
N ASN A 525 24.46 -0.29 2.34
CA ASN A 525 24.30 1.16 2.22
C ASN A 525 25.40 1.79 1.37
N ALA A 526 25.09 2.91 0.73
CA ALA A 526 26.05 3.71 -0.03
C ALA A 526 27.32 4.03 0.79
N ASP A 527 27.18 4.41 2.06
CA ASP A 527 28.31 4.73 2.95
C ASP A 527 29.17 3.53 3.38
N LYS A 528 28.70 2.31 3.13
CA LYS A 528 29.40 1.07 3.45
C LYS A 528 30.01 0.40 2.21
N LEU A 529 29.68 0.86 1.01
CA LEU A 529 30.26 0.33 -0.23
C LEU A 529 31.78 0.50 -0.20
N VAL A 530 32.50 -0.53 -0.63
CA VAL A 530 33.96 -0.49 -0.76
C VAL A 530 34.36 -0.83 -2.18
N PRO A 531 35.45 -0.24 -2.72
CA PRO A 531 35.99 -0.65 -4.01
C PRO A 531 36.22 -2.16 -4.05
N GLY A 532 35.66 -2.81 -5.07
CA GLY A 532 35.65 -4.28 -5.22
C GLY A 532 34.31 -4.94 -4.95
N ASP A 533 33.35 -4.27 -4.31
CA ASP A 533 31.96 -4.74 -4.26
C ASP A 533 31.35 -4.74 -5.67
N TYR A 534 30.63 -5.81 -6.03
CA TYR A 534 29.89 -5.88 -7.29
C TYR A 534 28.46 -5.42 -7.06
N VAL A 535 28.02 -4.35 -7.73
CA VAL A 535 26.61 -3.94 -7.72
C VAL A 535 25.82 -4.88 -8.64
N VAL A 536 24.66 -5.33 -8.18
CA VAL A 536 23.83 -6.31 -8.87
C VAL A 536 22.86 -5.62 -9.81
N TYR A 537 22.79 -6.12 -11.04
CA TYR A 537 21.81 -5.71 -12.05
C TYR A 537 20.97 -6.93 -12.49
N PRO A 538 19.63 -6.81 -12.58
CA PRO A 538 18.80 -7.92 -13.04
C PRO A 538 19.09 -8.25 -14.50
N ARG A 539 19.16 -9.54 -14.83
CA ARG A 539 19.19 -9.97 -16.23
C ARG A 539 17.75 -9.92 -16.79
N PRO A 540 17.46 -9.11 -17.83
CA PRO A 540 16.17 -9.17 -18.51
C PRO A 540 15.96 -10.57 -19.09
N LEU A 541 14.76 -11.12 -18.92
CA LEU A 541 14.38 -12.40 -19.53
C LEU A 541 13.49 -12.12 -20.73
N ALA A 542 13.91 -12.60 -21.90
CA ALA A 542 13.10 -12.52 -23.11
C ALA A 542 11.82 -13.34 -22.94
N ASN A 543 10.70 -12.82 -23.44
CA ASN A 543 9.44 -13.54 -23.51
C ASN A 543 8.86 -13.47 -24.93
N PRO A 544 9.33 -14.32 -25.86
CA PRO A 544 8.87 -14.27 -27.25
C PRO A 544 7.36 -14.46 -27.44
N GLU A 545 6.66 -15.02 -26.46
CA GLU A 545 5.21 -15.24 -26.55
C GLU A 545 4.42 -13.93 -26.58
N VAL A 546 4.87 -12.89 -25.86
CA VAL A 546 4.18 -11.59 -25.80
C VAL A 546 4.36 -10.74 -27.05
N LEU A 547 5.28 -11.11 -27.95
CA LEU A 547 5.53 -10.39 -29.21
C LEU A 547 4.28 -10.33 -30.10
N LYS A 548 3.34 -11.27 -29.94
CA LYS A 548 2.06 -11.28 -30.65
C LYS A 548 1.13 -10.13 -30.24
N ASP A 549 1.32 -9.61 -29.04
CA ASP A 549 0.49 -8.55 -28.46
C ASP A 549 1.00 -7.15 -28.84
N TYR A 550 2.24 -7.05 -29.36
CA TYR A 550 2.81 -5.80 -29.84
C TYR A 550 2.18 -5.37 -31.17
N ASN A 551 1.58 -4.19 -31.18
CA ASN A 551 1.08 -3.57 -32.42
C ASN A 551 2.21 -2.87 -33.20
N CYS A 552 3.22 -3.64 -33.63
CA CYS A 552 4.35 -3.15 -34.40
C CYS A 552 4.23 -3.57 -35.88
N PRO A 553 4.18 -2.62 -36.84
CA PRO A 553 4.10 -2.95 -38.26
C PRO A 553 5.29 -3.77 -38.78
N LEU A 554 6.48 -3.59 -38.20
CA LEU A 554 7.68 -4.33 -38.60
C LEU A 554 7.57 -5.82 -38.22
N LEU A 555 7.03 -6.14 -37.04
CA LEU A 555 6.83 -7.54 -36.61
C LEU A 555 5.92 -8.35 -37.55
N ARG A 556 5.12 -7.67 -38.39
CA ARG A 556 4.23 -8.34 -39.38
C ARG A 556 4.98 -8.82 -40.62
N ILE A 557 6.16 -8.28 -40.88
CA ILE A 557 6.97 -8.59 -42.07
C ILE A 557 8.33 -9.21 -41.73
N LEU A 558 8.73 -9.15 -40.47
CA LEU A 558 10.04 -9.56 -39.99
C LEU A 558 10.02 -11.01 -39.49
N THR A 559 11.00 -11.82 -39.88
CA THR A 559 11.32 -13.06 -39.16
C THR A 559 12.31 -12.72 -38.04
N LEU A 560 12.07 -13.16 -36.81
CA LEU A 560 12.95 -12.82 -35.68
C LEU A 560 14.14 -13.78 -35.59
N ASP A 561 14.98 -13.73 -36.61
CA ASP A 561 16.21 -14.50 -36.76
C ASP A 561 17.46 -13.62 -36.76
N ARG A 562 18.62 -14.26 -36.77
CA ARG A 562 19.92 -13.57 -36.75
C ARG A 562 20.16 -12.68 -37.96
N LEU A 563 19.66 -13.06 -39.15
CA LEU A 563 19.78 -12.26 -40.38
C LEU A 563 19.00 -10.96 -40.27
N SER A 564 17.74 -11.05 -39.84
CA SER A 564 16.87 -9.91 -39.66
C SER A 564 17.39 -8.99 -38.56
N GLY A 565 17.85 -9.56 -37.44
CA GLY A 565 18.55 -8.83 -36.40
C GLY A 565 19.71 -8.02 -36.99
N PHE A 566 20.62 -8.68 -37.71
CA PHE A 566 21.78 -8.05 -38.33
C PHE A 566 21.40 -6.88 -39.25
N ALA A 567 20.42 -7.07 -40.13
CA ALA A 567 19.98 -6.00 -41.01
C ALA A 567 19.42 -4.79 -40.24
N MET A 568 18.68 -5.01 -39.14
CA MET A 568 18.16 -3.92 -38.31
C MET A 568 19.28 -3.20 -37.55
N GLY A 569 20.26 -3.95 -37.04
CA GLY A 569 21.46 -3.41 -36.41
C GLY A 569 22.25 -2.53 -37.38
N LEU A 570 22.48 -3.01 -38.60
CA LEU A 570 23.16 -2.26 -39.65
C LEU A 570 22.38 -1.02 -40.08
N PHE A 571 21.04 -1.09 -40.13
CA PHE A 571 20.20 0.09 -40.36
C PHE A 571 20.30 1.11 -39.21
N LEU A 572 20.38 0.65 -37.96
CA LEU A 572 20.57 1.53 -36.80
C LEU A 572 21.91 2.25 -36.86
N ALA A 573 22.98 1.61 -37.32
CA ALA A 573 24.25 2.26 -37.58
C ALA A 573 24.17 3.18 -38.82
N GLU A 574 24.05 2.60 -40.01
CA GLU A 574 24.34 3.27 -41.28
C GLU A 574 23.09 3.68 -42.10
N GLY A 575 21.91 3.33 -41.60
CA GLY A 575 20.65 3.53 -42.30
C GLY A 575 20.05 4.92 -42.19
N SER A 576 19.29 5.32 -43.22
CA SER A 576 18.39 6.48 -43.15
C SER A 576 17.19 6.29 -44.07
N THR A 577 16.16 7.11 -43.89
CA THR A 577 14.97 7.10 -44.76
C THR A 577 14.58 8.51 -45.19
N ASP A 578 13.93 8.61 -46.34
CA ASP A 578 13.10 9.77 -46.68
C ASP A 578 11.63 9.32 -46.88
N LYS A 579 10.80 10.17 -47.49
CA LYS A 579 9.39 9.84 -47.73
C LYS A 579 9.18 8.65 -48.68
N ASN A 580 10.18 8.34 -49.50
CA ASN A 580 10.08 7.49 -50.67
C ASN A 580 11.05 6.30 -50.65
N GLN A 581 12.18 6.41 -49.95
CA GLN A 581 13.31 5.50 -50.09
C GLN A 581 14.03 5.21 -48.77
N ILE A 582 14.71 4.06 -48.77
CA ILE A 582 15.62 3.61 -47.72
C ILE A 582 17.04 3.80 -48.24
N TYR A 583 17.95 4.19 -47.35
CA TYR A 583 19.36 4.44 -47.62
C TYR A 583 20.23 3.67 -46.65
N LEU A 584 21.37 3.16 -47.14
CA LEU A 584 22.55 2.87 -46.34
C LEU A 584 23.70 3.73 -46.86
N SER A 585 24.48 4.31 -45.95
CA SER A 585 25.72 5.01 -46.28
C SER A 585 26.86 4.13 -45.81
N LEU A 586 27.62 3.52 -46.72
CA LEU A 586 28.68 2.58 -46.35
C LEU A 586 30.03 3.07 -46.88
N HIS A 587 31.13 2.58 -46.32
CA HIS A 587 32.43 2.69 -46.95
C HIS A 587 32.56 1.69 -48.11
N GLN A 588 33.37 2.01 -49.13
CA GLN A 588 33.58 1.16 -50.31
C GLN A 588 34.05 -0.27 -49.97
N LYS A 589 34.79 -0.43 -48.86
CA LYS A 589 35.25 -1.75 -48.39
C LYS A 589 34.14 -2.59 -47.78
N GLU A 590 33.08 -1.96 -47.29
CA GLU A 590 31.92 -2.63 -46.68
C GLU A 590 30.88 -3.02 -47.75
N GLU A 591 31.04 -2.53 -49.00
CA GLU A 591 30.18 -2.88 -50.14
C GLU A 591 30.10 -4.39 -50.35
N GLU A 592 31.22 -5.11 -50.19
CA GLU A 592 31.28 -6.55 -50.45
C GLU A 592 30.94 -7.40 -49.23
N THR A 593 30.92 -6.82 -48.02
CA THR A 593 30.74 -7.56 -46.76
C THR A 593 29.40 -7.30 -46.10
N LEU A 594 28.94 -6.04 -46.02
CA LEU A 594 27.73 -5.67 -45.27
C LEU A 594 26.50 -5.55 -46.16
N LEU A 595 26.65 -4.99 -47.36
CA LEU A 595 25.55 -4.79 -48.30
C LEU A 595 24.87 -6.10 -48.75
N PRO A 596 25.58 -7.21 -49.03
CA PRO A 596 24.94 -8.47 -49.40
C PRO A 596 23.99 -8.97 -48.31
N ILE A 597 24.39 -8.89 -47.04
CA ILE A 597 23.58 -9.35 -45.90
C ILE A 597 22.29 -8.53 -45.79
N PHE A 598 22.37 -7.21 -45.97
CA PHE A 598 21.17 -6.35 -45.97
C PHE A 598 20.25 -6.64 -47.17
N ASN A 599 20.83 -6.93 -48.34
CA ASN A 599 20.06 -7.31 -49.52
C ASN A 599 19.40 -8.69 -49.37
N ASP A 600 20.05 -9.65 -48.73
CA ASP A 600 19.49 -10.96 -48.43
C ASP A 600 18.28 -10.83 -47.49
N TRP A 601 18.38 -9.94 -46.49
CA TRP A 601 17.21 -9.58 -45.67
C TRP A 601 16.09 -8.94 -46.49
N LEU A 602 16.40 -7.98 -47.38
CA LEU A 602 15.37 -7.41 -48.27
C LEU A 602 14.69 -8.50 -49.11
N VAL A 603 15.45 -9.46 -49.66
CA VAL A 603 14.90 -10.57 -50.43
C VAL A 603 14.03 -11.48 -49.57
N SER A 604 14.42 -11.76 -48.32
CA SER A 604 13.64 -12.61 -47.40
C SER A 604 12.25 -12.02 -47.11
N ILE A 605 12.14 -10.69 -47.07
CA ILE A 605 10.86 -9.96 -46.93
C ILE A 605 10.21 -9.59 -48.28
N ARG A 606 10.59 -10.29 -49.36
CA ARG A 606 10.09 -10.13 -50.74
C ARG A 606 10.27 -8.73 -51.31
N GLN A 607 11.34 -8.06 -50.91
CA GLN A 607 11.78 -6.79 -51.44
C GLN A 607 12.96 -6.97 -52.38
N ASN A 608 13.19 -5.96 -53.18
CA ASN A 608 14.29 -5.96 -54.12
C ASN A 608 15.54 -5.33 -53.48
N PRO A 609 16.76 -5.78 -53.85
CA PRO A 609 18.02 -5.22 -53.39
C PRO A 609 18.17 -3.70 -53.59
N LEU A 610 19.00 -3.09 -52.74
CA LEU A 610 19.41 -1.69 -52.85
C LEU A 610 20.22 -1.47 -54.14
N LYS A 611 20.04 -0.30 -54.77
CA LYS A 611 20.88 0.17 -55.89
C LYS A 611 22.07 0.94 -55.34
N VAL A 612 23.27 0.63 -55.81
CA VAL A 612 24.52 1.29 -55.39
C VAL A 612 24.78 2.55 -56.22
N TYR A 613 25.06 3.66 -55.55
CA TYR A 613 25.50 4.91 -56.15
C TYR A 613 26.84 5.32 -55.52
N LYS A 614 27.90 5.37 -56.33
CA LYS A 614 29.25 5.75 -55.87
C LYS A 614 29.39 7.28 -55.87
N ASP A 615 29.75 7.87 -54.72
CA ASP A 615 29.96 9.32 -54.62
C ASP A 615 31.36 9.66 -55.14
N GLY A 616 31.45 10.28 -56.32
CA GLY A 616 32.71 10.65 -56.97
C GLY A 616 33.34 11.95 -56.45
N ARG A 617 32.84 12.55 -55.37
CA ARG A 617 33.26 13.89 -54.93
C ARG A 617 34.54 13.88 -54.08
N LEU A 618 35.46 14.79 -54.41
CA LEU A 618 36.68 15.09 -53.65
C LEU A 618 36.34 16.06 -52.50
N TYR A 619 36.80 15.79 -51.28
CA TYR A 619 36.76 16.75 -50.16
C TYR A 619 38.20 16.99 -49.68
N ASN A 620 38.68 18.24 -49.69
CA ASN A 620 40.07 18.60 -49.43
C ASN A 620 41.11 17.76 -50.21
N GLY A 621 40.87 17.52 -51.51
CA GLY A 621 41.78 16.75 -52.36
C GLY A 621 41.86 15.24 -52.05
N ARG A 622 41.02 14.71 -51.15
CA ARG A 622 40.88 13.27 -50.88
C ARG A 622 39.56 12.74 -51.44
N SER A 623 39.61 11.63 -52.16
CA SER A 623 38.41 10.91 -52.62
C SER A 623 37.60 10.43 -51.41
N ARG A 624 36.31 10.80 -51.34
CA ARG A 624 35.38 10.17 -50.40
C ARG A 624 35.17 8.73 -50.84
N LYS A 625 35.62 7.78 -50.02
CA LYS A 625 35.40 6.34 -50.23
C LYS A 625 34.01 5.89 -49.77
N GLY A 626 33.02 6.79 -49.77
CA GLY A 626 31.65 6.48 -49.37
C GLY A 626 30.82 6.01 -50.55
N ILE A 627 29.93 5.06 -50.32
CA ILE A 627 28.89 4.62 -51.25
C ILE A 627 27.52 4.87 -50.61
N LYS A 628 26.56 5.27 -51.45
CA LYS A 628 25.17 5.43 -51.04
C LYS A 628 24.35 4.35 -51.72
N CYS A 629 23.75 3.47 -50.93
CA CYS A 629 22.88 2.40 -51.43
C CYS A 629 21.43 2.77 -51.15
N CYS A 630 20.55 2.75 -52.15
CA CYS A 630 19.17 3.15 -51.94
C CYS A 630 18.13 2.34 -52.71
N ARG A 631 16.90 2.31 -52.16
CA ARG A 631 15.75 1.68 -52.81
C ARG A 631 14.49 2.50 -52.60
N HIS A 632 13.77 2.76 -53.70
CA HIS A 632 12.43 3.29 -53.65
C HIS A 632 11.45 2.24 -53.07
N ASN A 633 10.98 2.50 -51.87
CA ASN A 633 9.94 1.75 -51.17
C ASN A 633 9.32 2.63 -50.07
N PRO A 634 8.30 3.44 -50.38
CA PRO A 634 7.70 4.37 -49.42
C PRO A 634 7.13 3.67 -48.19
N SER A 635 6.55 2.47 -48.37
CA SER A 635 5.94 1.70 -47.29
C SER A 635 6.98 1.19 -46.29
N LEU A 636 8.05 0.56 -46.76
CA LEU A 636 9.11 0.06 -45.88
C LEU A 636 9.92 1.21 -45.27
N ALA A 637 10.16 2.29 -46.02
CA ALA A 637 10.80 3.50 -45.49
C ALA A 637 9.98 4.10 -44.33
N LYS A 638 8.66 4.11 -44.44
CA LYS A 638 7.77 4.52 -43.34
C LYS A 638 7.88 3.59 -42.14
N VAL A 639 7.77 2.27 -42.34
CA VAL A 639 7.86 1.29 -41.23
C VAL A 639 9.18 1.40 -40.47
N LEU A 640 10.32 1.44 -41.17
CA LEU A 640 11.63 1.56 -40.54
C LEU A 640 11.78 2.88 -39.77
N ARG A 641 11.29 3.99 -40.33
CA ARG A 641 11.29 5.29 -39.65
C ARG A 641 10.41 5.31 -38.41
N ASP A 642 9.22 4.71 -38.48
CA ASP A 642 8.27 4.72 -37.37
C ASP A 642 8.75 3.82 -36.22
N VAL A 643 9.52 2.76 -36.52
CA VAL A 643 10.01 1.79 -35.53
C VAL A 643 11.37 2.16 -34.94
N PHE A 644 12.32 2.57 -35.79
CA PHE A 644 13.71 2.84 -35.35
C PHE A 644 14.05 4.32 -35.35
N GLY A 645 13.15 5.22 -35.77
CA GLY A 645 13.45 6.63 -35.95
C GLY A 645 14.24 6.94 -37.23
N ASN A 646 14.62 8.20 -37.39
CA ASN A 646 15.40 8.66 -38.55
C ASN A 646 16.36 9.79 -38.16
N ASN A 647 17.51 9.84 -38.83
CA ASN A 647 18.69 10.64 -38.46
C ASN A 647 19.36 10.15 -37.17
N SER A 648 20.68 10.30 -37.07
CA SER A 648 21.51 9.77 -35.98
C SER A 648 21.05 10.19 -34.57
N HIS A 649 20.45 11.37 -34.42
CA HIS A 649 19.96 11.87 -33.13
C HIS A 649 18.65 11.25 -32.65
N ASN A 650 17.84 10.69 -33.55
CA ASN A 650 16.49 10.19 -33.19
C ASN A 650 16.35 8.69 -33.36
N LYS A 651 17.42 7.96 -33.70
CA LYS A 651 17.35 6.51 -33.84
C LYS A 651 17.24 5.84 -32.48
N SER A 652 16.37 4.84 -32.34
CA SER A 652 16.20 4.09 -31.09
C SER A 652 15.91 2.61 -31.35
N ILE A 653 16.24 1.78 -30.37
CA ILE A 653 15.82 0.37 -30.34
C ILE A 653 14.42 0.33 -29.70
N PRO A 654 13.42 -0.30 -30.34
CA PRO A 654 12.09 -0.44 -29.75
C PRO A 654 12.09 -1.48 -28.63
N ASP A 655 11.22 -1.29 -27.64
CA ASP A 655 11.17 -2.06 -26.39
C ASP A 655 10.89 -3.57 -26.60
N TRP A 656 10.11 -3.93 -27.61
CA TRP A 656 9.82 -5.34 -27.96
C TRP A 656 11.07 -6.15 -28.27
N VAL A 657 12.20 -5.52 -28.61
CA VAL A 657 13.48 -6.22 -28.83
C VAL A 657 13.93 -6.95 -27.57
N MET A 658 13.55 -6.47 -26.38
CA MET A 658 13.85 -7.14 -25.11
C MET A 658 13.11 -8.47 -24.93
N ASP A 659 12.04 -8.69 -25.72
CA ASP A 659 11.31 -9.96 -25.74
C ASP A 659 11.66 -10.84 -26.94
N ALA A 660 12.50 -10.35 -27.86
CA ALA A 660 12.91 -11.09 -29.05
C ALA A 660 13.79 -12.30 -28.70
N PRO A 661 13.81 -13.35 -29.54
CA PRO A 661 14.75 -14.46 -29.38
C PRO A 661 16.21 -13.99 -29.36
N ASP A 662 17.05 -14.63 -28.53
CA ASP A 662 18.47 -14.30 -28.38
C ASP A 662 19.20 -14.19 -29.73
N GLU A 663 18.89 -15.06 -30.71
CA GLU A 663 19.49 -15.02 -32.05
C GLU A 663 19.22 -13.70 -32.80
N PHE A 664 18.02 -13.14 -32.67
CA PHE A 664 17.68 -11.84 -33.26
C PHE A 664 18.46 -10.72 -32.58
N VAL A 665 18.50 -10.71 -31.24
CA VAL A 665 19.21 -9.69 -30.45
C VAL A 665 20.72 -9.73 -30.73
N LEU A 666 21.31 -10.92 -30.79
CA LEU A 666 22.70 -11.13 -31.18
C LEU A 666 22.98 -10.66 -32.61
N GLY A 667 22.05 -10.92 -33.53
CA GLY A 667 22.10 -10.36 -34.88
C GLY A 667 22.13 -8.84 -34.86
N LEU A 668 21.21 -8.21 -34.13
CA LEU A 668 21.10 -6.75 -34.03
C LEU A 668 22.36 -6.10 -33.48
N ILE A 669 22.89 -6.61 -32.38
CA ILE A 669 24.15 -6.09 -31.80
C ILE A 669 25.30 -6.27 -32.80
N HIS A 670 25.39 -7.43 -33.45
CA HIS A 670 26.43 -7.70 -34.44
C HIS A 670 26.36 -6.74 -35.63
N GLY A 671 25.18 -6.53 -36.22
CA GLY A 671 25.02 -5.61 -37.34
C GLY A 671 25.29 -4.15 -36.97
N TYR A 672 24.94 -3.74 -35.75
CA TYR A 672 25.25 -2.41 -35.26
C TYR A 672 26.75 -2.19 -35.07
N LEU A 673 27.45 -3.17 -34.48
CA LEU A 673 28.90 -3.11 -34.29
C LEU A 673 29.69 -3.16 -35.61
N GLU A 674 29.21 -3.89 -36.61
CA GLU A 674 29.85 -3.89 -37.94
C GLU A 674 29.72 -2.53 -38.66
N GLY A 675 28.66 -1.76 -38.37
CA GLY A 675 28.50 -0.41 -38.92
C GLY A 675 29.23 0.67 -38.13
N ASP A 676 28.98 0.76 -36.82
CA ASP A 676 29.44 1.86 -35.96
C ASP A 676 30.52 1.46 -34.93
N GLY A 677 30.94 0.20 -34.93
CA GLY A 677 31.91 -0.35 -33.99
C GLY A 677 33.37 -0.17 -34.42
N TYR A 678 34.26 -0.18 -33.43
CA TYR A 678 35.70 -0.18 -33.59
C TYR A 678 36.33 -1.13 -32.56
N ASP A 679 37.20 -2.01 -33.03
CA ASP A 679 37.93 -2.94 -32.18
C ASP A 679 39.28 -2.35 -31.75
N ARG A 680 39.64 -2.57 -30.48
CA ARG A 680 40.98 -2.30 -29.95
C ARG A 680 41.48 -3.52 -29.23
N VAL A 681 42.68 -3.95 -29.60
CA VAL A 681 43.40 -4.97 -28.85
C VAL A 681 44.27 -4.28 -27.81
N ARG A 682 44.06 -4.60 -26.54
CA ARG A 682 44.91 -4.15 -25.44
C ARG A 682 45.66 -5.35 -24.89
N HIS A 683 46.99 -5.25 -24.86
CA HIS A 683 47.83 -6.18 -24.11
C HIS A 683 48.08 -5.59 -22.73
N ASP A 684 47.69 -6.33 -21.70
CA ASP A 684 48.04 -6.01 -20.31
C ASP A 684 48.72 -7.22 -19.63
N GLY A 685 49.17 -7.04 -18.39
CA GLY A 685 49.88 -8.07 -17.63
C GLY A 685 49.05 -9.33 -17.31
N TYR A 686 47.78 -9.39 -17.71
CA TYR A 686 46.87 -10.51 -17.50
C TYR A 686 46.44 -11.19 -18.82
N GLY A 687 46.80 -10.63 -19.98
CA GLY A 687 46.58 -11.25 -21.29
C GLY A 687 46.25 -10.27 -22.41
N THR A 688 45.69 -10.79 -23.50
CA THR A 688 45.16 -10.00 -24.62
C THR A 688 43.67 -9.77 -24.42
N THR A 689 43.27 -8.52 -24.22
CA THR A 689 41.87 -8.10 -24.10
C THR A 689 41.41 -7.47 -25.41
N LEU A 690 40.39 -8.05 -26.05
CA LEU A 690 39.68 -7.45 -27.18
C LEU A 690 38.61 -6.51 -26.64
N ILE A 691 38.67 -5.23 -26.99
CA ILE A 691 37.69 -4.21 -26.61
C ILE A 691 36.91 -3.81 -27.86
N LEU A 692 35.62 -4.11 -27.88
CA LEU A 692 34.69 -3.58 -28.89
C LEU A 692 34.11 -2.27 -28.35
N SER A 693 34.30 -1.19 -29.09
CA SER A 693 33.80 0.15 -28.75
C SER A 693 32.85 0.63 -29.83
N PHE A 694 31.81 1.36 -29.48
CA PHE A 694 30.95 2.07 -30.42
C PHE A 694 30.64 3.45 -29.87
N SER A 695 30.28 4.38 -30.76
CA SER A 695 29.91 5.74 -30.37
C SER A 695 28.59 6.13 -31.00
N SER A 696 27.73 6.80 -30.25
CA SER A 696 26.49 7.37 -30.79
C SER A 696 26.33 8.80 -30.28
N CYS A 697 25.83 9.68 -31.15
CA CYS A 697 25.39 11.01 -30.72
C CYS A 697 24.00 10.98 -30.05
N ASN A 698 23.35 9.81 -30.00
CA ASN A 698 22.13 9.57 -29.25
C ASN A 698 22.45 8.79 -27.96
N GLN A 699 22.35 9.45 -26.82
CA GLN A 699 22.58 8.85 -25.50
C GLN A 699 21.62 7.68 -25.22
N GLN A 700 20.36 7.78 -25.67
CA GLN A 700 19.37 6.73 -25.45
C GLN A 700 19.74 5.45 -26.20
N LEU A 701 20.11 5.57 -27.49
CA LEU A 701 20.56 4.43 -28.29
C LEU A 701 21.83 3.80 -27.69
N LEU A 702 22.77 4.61 -27.21
CA LEU A 702 23.97 4.11 -26.53
C LEU A 702 23.62 3.26 -25.30
N LEU A 703 22.69 3.73 -24.47
CA LEU A 703 22.21 2.99 -23.30
C LEU A 703 21.44 1.72 -23.69
N HIS A 704 20.63 1.77 -24.75
CA HIS A 704 19.88 0.60 -25.22
C HIS A 704 20.78 -0.52 -25.75
N VAL A 705 21.88 -0.18 -26.45
CA VAL A 705 22.84 -1.17 -26.97
C VAL A 705 23.77 -1.69 -25.87
N GLY A 706 24.09 -0.87 -24.87
CA GLY A 706 24.93 -1.26 -23.73
C GLY A 706 24.21 -2.13 -22.69
N ARG A 707 22.88 -2.08 -22.66
CA ARG A 707 22.01 -2.92 -21.85
C ARG A 707 21.84 -4.29 -22.48
#